data_AF-A0A5C4TF60-F1
#
_entry.id   AF-A0A5C4TF60-F1
#
_cell.length_a   1.000
_cell.length_b   1.000
_cell.length_c   1.000
_cell.angle_alpha   90.00
_cell.angle_beta   90.00
_cell.angle_gamma   90.00
#
_symmetry.space_group_name_H-M   'P 1'
#
loop_
_entity.id
_entity.type
_entity.pdbx_description
1 polymer ?
#
loop_
_entity_poly.entity_id
_entity_poly.type
_entity_poly.pdbx_seq_one_letter_code
_entity_poly.pdbx_strand_id
1 'polypeptide(L)'
;MDKNKPPENGRPGETRRVGKEAGLYEPEKTGGGERMSRRKLLAAFGVTGAAVASGVLLNAMSGEASVTGSVYGGEDIPDADQIMFQYTGASPERTVADKLREWISIRDFGAVGDGTANDAPAIQSAIDTAIAAGKKEVLFPPGTYKLEAVLSNTASVVFVGDNVQFSGGTHRIIGLSAHEEQLAIRFRHNINVLSKGADPTGGADATAAFESAVTELLSKTTSRSDIFGANHEGNAVIELPPGTFVLNADDPRLFSSTAIRTRGLVLKGAGRGVTKVLFKPTNNDGYLFYNNDKWLHIHMEGITFIGDYAKNTNFMFSYSTGGAQNYTFHMCDFIDFNYGWKLQGNNTNSEFSFYHCGFYGSWNKTVYAEASTASDQFLNYNFFACQFEVTRGDFLHFEKGGNINIWGGSYINTSSAGSSTFFKLYGGAHSYGVQRFLCIGARFETKYGTGALIDCKWNDGNVSFISCDADAQAFQTGAESWKVAKFTSTNEKMPVISFDKCNLMGIHEYAYTGNSFKFPHNVSYTNCQFAKKASPSAFIQYTPSGTSNTGGQPAITFHNCRGNADTRAVIWNMVYGYDKASTAVLGKHVISIKGADGKFPANNGTVAIDLPLQAIITKVTLYAPAGAVTEADSATFTVQTTEAAPVVLAQASPAAHSDGFQVSEEVLFVCDSEEKRKLQLVAGADVSNFNPLALCLIEYIG
;
A
#
# COMPACT_ATOMS: atom_id res chain seq x y z
N MET A 1 -65.53 50.49 10.24
CA MET A 1 -65.69 51.49 9.17
C MET A 1 -64.35 51.60 8.48
N ASP A 2 -64.19 51.52 7.17
CA ASP A 2 -65.03 51.16 6.05
C ASP A 2 -64.05 50.83 4.89
N LYS A 3 -64.55 50.10 3.90
CA LYS A 3 -63.91 49.55 2.71
C LYS A 3 -63.24 50.63 1.84
N ASN A 4 -62.30 50.24 0.96
CA ASN A 4 -62.54 50.30 -0.49
C ASN A 4 -61.40 49.75 -1.37
N LYS A 5 -61.83 48.90 -2.30
CA LYS A 5 -61.18 48.44 -3.54
C LYS A 5 -61.26 49.55 -4.61
N PRO A 6 -60.46 49.48 -5.69
CA PRO A 6 -60.95 49.90 -7.01
C PRO A 6 -60.75 48.83 -8.12
N PRO A 7 -61.35 49.03 -9.32
CA PRO A 7 -61.86 47.94 -10.17
C PRO A 7 -61.23 47.85 -11.59
N GLU A 8 -61.83 46.93 -12.34
CA GLU A 8 -61.61 46.39 -13.69
C GLU A 8 -62.05 47.28 -14.90
N ASN A 9 -61.50 46.92 -16.07
CA ASN A 9 -62.07 46.89 -17.45
C ASN A 9 -62.05 48.08 -18.44
N GLY A 10 -61.63 47.72 -19.67
CA GLY A 10 -61.93 48.33 -20.98
C GLY A 10 -61.24 47.48 -22.08
N ARG A 11 -61.76 47.15 -23.26
CA ARG A 11 -62.87 47.65 -24.11
C ARG A 11 -63.23 46.63 -25.24
N PRO A 12 -64.33 46.86 -26.02
CA PRO A 12 -65.02 45.87 -26.87
C PRO A 12 -64.98 46.13 -28.41
N GLY A 13 -65.58 45.24 -29.22
CA GLY A 13 -66.10 45.59 -30.56
C GLY A 13 -66.32 44.44 -31.56
N GLU A 14 -67.59 44.16 -31.91
CA GLU A 14 -68.11 43.15 -32.86
C GLU A 14 -68.54 43.72 -34.24
N THR A 15 -68.91 42.79 -35.15
CA THR A 15 -69.81 42.84 -36.36
C THR A 15 -69.10 42.73 -37.73
N ARG A 16 -69.56 42.03 -38.80
CA ARG A 16 -70.84 41.37 -39.19
C ARG A 16 -70.63 40.50 -40.48
N ARG A 17 -71.33 39.33 -40.60
CA ARG A 17 -71.99 38.57 -41.74
C ARG A 17 -71.44 38.64 -43.20
N VAL A 18 -71.53 37.64 -44.12
CA VAL A 18 -72.71 36.93 -44.72
C VAL A 18 -72.27 35.75 -45.66
N GLY A 19 -73.04 34.63 -45.70
CA GLY A 19 -73.40 33.77 -46.89
C GLY A 19 -72.42 32.64 -47.30
N LYS A 20 -72.81 31.42 -47.72
CA LYS A 20 -74.06 30.85 -48.28
C LYS A 20 -74.02 29.28 -48.24
N GLU A 21 -75.21 28.67 -48.10
CA GLU A 21 -75.64 27.25 -48.30
C GLU A 21 -75.37 26.70 -49.72
N ALA A 22 -75.49 25.42 -50.15
CA ALA A 22 -75.95 24.11 -49.65
C ALA A 22 -75.48 23.00 -50.65
N GLY A 23 -75.49 21.71 -50.26
CA GLY A 23 -75.30 20.58 -51.19
C GLY A 23 -75.13 19.20 -50.57
N LEU A 24 -76.25 18.56 -50.25
CA LEU A 24 -76.52 17.23 -49.65
C LEU A 24 -75.76 16.01 -50.22
N TYR A 25 -75.26 15.12 -49.34
CA TYR A 25 -75.57 13.68 -49.30
C TYR A 25 -75.04 13.06 -47.99
N GLU A 26 -75.94 12.64 -47.08
CA GLU A 26 -75.65 11.63 -46.05
C GLU A 26 -76.07 10.25 -46.58
N PRO A 27 -75.34 9.19 -46.18
CA PRO A 27 -76.03 7.99 -45.70
C PRO A 27 -75.58 7.57 -44.29
N GLU A 28 -76.49 6.86 -43.64
CA GLU A 28 -76.53 6.50 -42.21
C GLU A 28 -75.38 5.65 -41.65
N LYS A 29 -75.08 5.96 -40.38
CA LYS A 29 -74.69 5.14 -39.21
C LYS A 29 -74.18 3.70 -39.41
N THR A 30 -73.00 3.44 -38.87
CA THR A 30 -72.77 2.35 -37.90
C THR A 30 -71.84 2.84 -36.77
N GLY A 31 -72.08 2.40 -35.53
CA GLY A 31 -71.55 3.04 -34.32
C GLY A 31 -70.17 2.57 -33.83
N GLY A 32 -69.77 3.12 -32.68
CA GLY A 32 -68.80 2.50 -31.78
C GLY A 32 -67.69 3.40 -31.27
N GLY A 33 -67.67 3.64 -29.96
CA GLY A 33 -66.46 4.02 -29.21
C GLY A 33 -66.48 5.44 -28.63
N GLU A 34 -66.86 5.57 -27.36
CA GLU A 34 -66.48 6.73 -26.55
C GLU A 34 -64.97 6.97 -26.65
N ARG A 35 -64.56 8.17 -27.08
CA ARG A 35 -63.16 8.60 -27.08
C ARG A 35 -62.64 8.66 -25.64
N MET A 36 -61.61 7.88 -25.32
CA MET A 36 -60.89 8.00 -24.05
C MET A 36 -60.38 9.43 -23.85
N SER A 37 -60.65 10.02 -22.69
CA SER A 37 -60.10 11.34 -22.35
C SER A 37 -58.61 11.22 -22.00
N ARG A 38 -57.84 12.28 -22.26
CA ARG A 38 -56.39 12.38 -21.94
C ARG A 38 -56.07 11.99 -20.48
N ARG A 39 -57.01 12.23 -19.56
CA ARG A 39 -56.90 11.83 -18.15
C ARG A 39 -57.01 10.31 -17.94
N LYS A 40 -57.82 9.60 -18.73
CA LYS A 40 -57.90 8.12 -18.71
C LYS A 40 -56.69 7.47 -19.38
N LEU A 41 -56.12 8.09 -20.42
CA LEU A 41 -54.89 7.62 -21.08
C LEU A 41 -53.66 7.77 -20.17
N LEU A 42 -53.51 8.90 -19.48
CA LEU A 42 -52.41 9.13 -18.53
C LEU A 42 -52.52 8.25 -17.27
N ALA A 43 -53.73 7.94 -16.81
CA ALA A 43 -53.96 7.02 -15.70
C ALA A 43 -53.59 5.56 -16.03
N ALA A 44 -53.62 5.16 -17.30
CA ALA A 44 -53.26 3.80 -17.73
C ALA A 44 -51.73 3.55 -17.71
N PHE A 45 -50.91 4.59 -17.82
CA PHE A 45 -49.46 4.47 -18.00
C PHE A 45 -48.60 4.60 -16.73
N GLY A 46 -49.16 5.00 -15.59
CA GLY A 46 -48.39 5.24 -14.37
C GLY A 46 -47.32 6.34 -14.52
N VAL A 47 -46.67 6.72 -13.42
CA VAL A 47 -45.72 7.85 -13.36
C VAL A 47 -44.54 7.67 -14.35
N THR A 48 -44.19 6.44 -14.72
CA THR A 48 -43.10 6.13 -15.64
C THR A 48 -43.44 6.35 -17.12
N GLY A 49 -44.71 6.22 -17.53
CA GLY A 49 -45.10 6.45 -18.93
C GLY A 49 -45.36 7.92 -19.27
N ALA A 50 -45.49 8.81 -18.27
CA ALA A 50 -45.58 10.25 -18.49
C ALA A 50 -44.30 10.85 -19.10
N ALA A 51 -43.14 10.24 -18.83
CA ALA A 51 -41.86 10.67 -19.43
C ALA A 51 -41.70 10.24 -20.91
N VAL A 52 -42.50 9.29 -21.40
CA VAL A 52 -42.43 8.76 -22.77
C VAL A 52 -43.39 9.49 -23.72
N ALA A 53 -44.30 10.33 -23.21
CA ALA A 53 -45.11 11.22 -24.04
C ALA A 53 -44.32 12.49 -24.44
N SER A 54 -43.20 12.32 -25.14
CA SER A 54 -42.53 13.45 -25.78
C SER A 54 -43.38 13.96 -26.96
N GLY A 55 -43.28 15.26 -27.27
CA GLY A 55 -43.96 15.87 -28.42
C GLY A 55 -43.65 15.22 -29.76
N VAL A 56 -42.61 14.38 -29.85
CA VAL A 56 -42.23 13.61 -31.04
C VAL A 56 -43.14 12.39 -31.24
N LEU A 57 -43.51 11.68 -30.17
CA LEU A 57 -44.45 10.55 -30.25
C LEU A 57 -45.88 11.02 -30.60
N LEU A 58 -46.27 12.20 -30.10
CA LEU A 58 -47.55 12.84 -30.45
C LEU A 58 -47.55 13.43 -31.87
N ASN A 59 -46.42 13.96 -32.36
CA ASN A 59 -46.29 14.39 -33.75
C ASN A 59 -46.29 13.21 -34.74
N ALA A 60 -45.72 12.07 -34.35
CA ALA A 60 -45.77 10.83 -35.13
C ALA A 60 -47.20 10.25 -35.20
N MET A 61 -48.06 10.54 -34.22
CA MET A 61 -49.47 10.15 -34.20
C MET A 61 -50.43 11.23 -34.72
N SER A 62 -49.97 12.47 -34.93
CA SER A 62 -50.76 13.56 -35.51
C SER A 62 -50.48 13.80 -37.00
N GLY A 63 -49.41 13.20 -37.55
CA GLY A 63 -49.31 12.99 -38.99
C GLY A 63 -50.34 11.95 -39.38
N GLU A 64 -51.02 12.17 -40.52
CA GLU A 64 -52.04 11.28 -41.07
C GLU A 64 -51.55 9.83 -41.18
N ALA A 65 -51.65 9.06 -40.11
CA ALA A 65 -51.67 7.62 -40.19
C ALA A 65 -53.04 7.26 -40.78
N SER A 66 -53.12 7.38 -42.10
CA SER A 66 -54.24 6.89 -42.87
C SER A 66 -54.53 5.45 -42.43
N VAL A 67 -55.80 5.17 -42.16
CA VAL A 67 -56.35 3.84 -41.81
C VAL A 67 -56.13 2.81 -42.96
N THR A 68 -55.28 3.12 -43.95
CA THR A 68 -54.92 2.26 -45.07
C THR A 68 -53.81 1.26 -44.75
N GLY A 69 -52.90 1.54 -43.79
CA GLY A 69 -51.72 0.69 -43.52
C GLY A 69 -52.00 -0.60 -42.74
N SER A 70 -53.06 -0.65 -41.92
CA SER A 70 -53.44 -1.86 -41.17
C SER A 70 -54.33 -2.82 -41.97
N VAL A 71 -54.72 -2.45 -43.20
CA VAL A 71 -55.64 -3.23 -44.06
C VAL A 71 -54.92 -3.79 -45.29
N TYR A 72 -53.81 -3.20 -45.72
CA TYR A 72 -52.94 -3.75 -46.77
C TYR A 72 -51.52 -3.87 -46.22
N GLY A 73 -51.14 -5.09 -45.84
CA GLY A 73 -49.83 -5.38 -45.26
C GLY A 73 -48.69 -4.96 -46.18
N GLY A 74 -47.77 -4.13 -45.67
CA GLY A 74 -46.62 -3.70 -46.47
C GLY A 74 -45.74 -2.57 -45.93
N GLU A 75 -45.67 -2.26 -44.63
CA GLU A 75 -44.56 -1.47 -44.06
C GLU A 75 -44.21 -1.98 -42.65
N ASP A 76 -42.92 -2.22 -42.40
CA ASP A 76 -42.38 -2.63 -41.11
C ASP A 76 -42.54 -1.49 -40.08
N ILE A 77 -43.33 -1.72 -39.04
CA ILE A 77 -43.42 -0.80 -37.90
C ILE A 77 -42.10 -0.91 -37.10
N PRO A 78 -41.34 0.18 -36.90
CA PRO A 78 -40.04 0.10 -36.23
C PRO A 78 -40.17 -0.35 -34.77
N ASP A 79 -39.32 -1.29 -34.35
CA ASP A 79 -39.25 -1.81 -32.98
C ASP A 79 -38.67 -0.74 -32.03
N ALA A 80 -38.97 -0.82 -30.74
CA ALA A 80 -38.37 0.01 -29.70
C ALA A 80 -36.84 -0.12 -29.65
N ASP A 81 -36.29 -1.24 -30.10
CA ASP A 81 -34.84 -1.45 -30.29
C ASP A 81 -34.25 -0.62 -31.47
N GLN A 82 -35.11 -0.05 -32.32
CA GLN A 82 -34.72 0.75 -33.50
C GLN A 82 -35.02 2.25 -33.36
N ILE A 83 -35.76 2.66 -32.32
CA ILE A 83 -36.11 4.05 -32.08
C ILE A 83 -35.10 4.67 -31.10
N MET A 84 -34.38 5.69 -31.54
CA MET A 84 -33.44 6.42 -30.70
C MET A 84 -34.15 7.43 -29.78
N PHE A 85 -33.68 7.50 -28.54
CA PHE A 85 -34.15 8.32 -27.45
C PHE A 85 -33.00 9.15 -26.90
N GLN A 86 -33.26 10.45 -26.76
CA GLN A 86 -32.38 11.40 -26.10
C GLN A 86 -33.19 12.15 -25.03
N TYR A 87 -32.80 12.01 -23.76
CA TYR A 87 -33.55 12.59 -22.64
C TYR A 87 -33.48 14.14 -22.65
N THR A 88 -32.32 14.69 -23.00
CA THR A 88 -32.08 16.13 -23.24
C THR A 88 -31.03 16.27 -24.35
N GLY A 89 -30.94 17.43 -25.01
CA GLY A 89 -29.97 17.65 -26.11
C GLY A 89 -28.48 17.54 -25.72
N ALA A 90 -28.17 17.40 -24.43
CA ALA A 90 -26.82 17.15 -23.90
C ALA A 90 -26.63 15.71 -23.37
N SER A 91 -27.67 14.88 -23.40
CA SER A 91 -27.61 13.48 -22.95
C SER A 91 -27.15 12.56 -24.08
N PRO A 92 -26.44 11.45 -23.79
CA PRO A 92 -26.14 10.42 -24.79
C PRO A 92 -27.41 9.86 -25.43
N GLU A 93 -27.37 9.58 -26.72
CA GLU A 93 -28.43 8.86 -27.44
C GLU A 93 -28.42 7.38 -27.07
N ARG A 94 -29.60 6.77 -26.95
CA ARG A 94 -29.80 5.33 -26.71
C ARG A 94 -31.12 4.85 -27.29
N THR A 95 -31.37 3.54 -27.36
CA THR A 95 -32.67 3.06 -27.85
C THR A 95 -33.79 3.28 -26.81
N VAL A 96 -35.04 3.37 -27.27
CA VAL A 96 -36.24 3.38 -26.40
C VAL A 96 -36.32 2.08 -25.60
N ALA A 97 -35.97 0.95 -26.20
CA ALA A 97 -35.93 -0.34 -25.51
C ALA A 97 -34.95 -0.37 -24.35
N ASP A 98 -33.72 0.13 -24.53
CA ASP A 98 -32.73 0.21 -23.45
C ASP A 98 -33.21 1.07 -22.29
N LYS A 99 -33.94 2.15 -22.58
CA LYS A 99 -34.53 3.01 -21.55
C LYS A 99 -35.62 2.28 -20.77
N LEU A 100 -36.52 1.56 -21.45
CA LEU A 100 -37.60 0.81 -20.79
C LEU A 100 -37.04 -0.36 -19.95
N ARG A 101 -35.98 -1.02 -20.40
CA ARG A 101 -35.32 -2.13 -19.70
C ARG A 101 -34.52 -1.72 -18.45
N GLU A 102 -34.42 -0.43 -18.12
CA GLU A 102 -33.77 0.00 -16.87
C GLU A 102 -34.51 -0.54 -15.64
N TRP A 103 -35.84 -0.59 -15.69
CA TRP A 103 -36.68 -1.11 -14.63
C TRP A 103 -37.22 -2.49 -14.97
N ILE A 104 -37.48 -3.31 -13.94
CA ILE A 104 -38.27 -4.53 -14.05
C ILE A 104 -39.60 -4.23 -13.36
N SER A 105 -40.68 -4.11 -14.13
CA SER A 105 -42.01 -3.85 -13.60
C SER A 105 -42.76 -5.16 -13.43
N ILE A 106 -43.48 -5.33 -12.32
CA ILE A 106 -44.35 -6.50 -12.14
C ILE A 106 -45.46 -6.60 -13.19
N ARG A 107 -45.80 -5.48 -13.86
CA ARG A 107 -46.77 -5.47 -14.97
C ARG A 107 -46.23 -6.13 -16.23
N ASP A 108 -44.91 -6.16 -16.41
CA ASP A 108 -44.28 -6.85 -17.55
C ASP A 108 -44.48 -8.37 -17.46
N PHE A 109 -44.82 -8.86 -16.26
CA PHE A 109 -45.10 -10.28 -15.96
C PHE A 109 -46.60 -10.56 -15.75
N GLY A 110 -47.46 -9.58 -16.05
CA GLY A 110 -48.92 -9.75 -16.02
C GLY A 110 -49.59 -9.47 -14.67
N ALA A 111 -48.94 -8.77 -13.73
CA ALA A 111 -49.60 -8.32 -12.51
C ALA A 111 -50.71 -7.29 -12.84
N VAL A 112 -51.91 -7.50 -12.33
CA VAL A 112 -53.12 -6.71 -12.59
C VAL A 112 -53.27 -5.61 -11.53
N GLY A 113 -53.14 -5.95 -10.24
CA GLY A 113 -53.21 -4.97 -9.15
C GLY A 113 -54.61 -4.40 -8.89
N ASP A 114 -55.66 -5.16 -9.18
CA ASP A 114 -57.08 -4.78 -8.99
C ASP A 114 -57.69 -5.25 -7.65
N GLY A 115 -56.91 -5.93 -6.81
CA GLY A 115 -57.32 -6.52 -5.53
C GLY A 115 -58.09 -7.84 -5.63
N THR A 116 -58.37 -8.33 -6.85
CA THR A 116 -59.17 -9.53 -7.10
C THR A 116 -58.36 -10.65 -7.75
N ALA A 117 -57.57 -10.33 -8.79
CA ALA A 117 -56.73 -11.28 -9.50
C ALA A 117 -55.52 -11.71 -8.66
N ASN A 118 -55.13 -12.99 -8.71
CA ASN A 118 -53.95 -13.47 -8.00
C ASN A 118 -52.67 -13.02 -8.71
N ASP A 119 -51.98 -12.02 -8.15
CA ASP A 119 -50.77 -11.41 -8.70
C ASP A 119 -49.47 -12.12 -8.29
N ALA A 120 -49.55 -13.10 -7.37
CA ALA A 120 -48.36 -13.77 -6.83
C ALA A 120 -47.43 -14.39 -7.91
N PRO A 121 -47.91 -15.06 -8.97
CA PRO A 121 -47.04 -15.62 -10.00
C PRO A 121 -46.28 -14.57 -10.80
N ALA A 122 -46.92 -13.45 -11.12
CA ALA A 122 -46.31 -12.34 -11.85
C ALA A 122 -45.23 -11.64 -11.02
N ILE A 123 -45.54 -11.39 -9.75
CA ILE A 123 -44.60 -10.76 -8.81
C ILE A 123 -43.39 -11.68 -8.56
N GLN A 124 -43.60 -12.98 -8.36
CA GLN A 124 -42.50 -13.94 -8.20
C GLN A 124 -41.59 -13.97 -9.45
N SER A 125 -42.18 -13.96 -10.64
CA SER A 125 -41.41 -13.94 -11.90
C SER A 125 -40.56 -12.67 -12.05
N ALA A 126 -41.07 -11.52 -11.61
CA ALA A 126 -40.32 -10.27 -11.59
C ALA A 126 -39.14 -10.32 -10.61
N ILE A 127 -39.32 -10.91 -9.42
CA ILE A 127 -38.25 -11.10 -8.42
C ILE A 127 -37.14 -11.98 -8.99
N ASP A 128 -37.51 -13.13 -9.55
CA ASP A 128 -36.54 -14.10 -10.08
C ASP A 128 -35.76 -13.50 -11.26
N THR A 129 -36.45 -12.75 -12.13
CA THR A 129 -35.82 -12.02 -13.25
C THR A 129 -34.86 -10.95 -12.74
N ALA A 130 -35.24 -10.18 -11.72
CA ALA A 130 -34.37 -9.17 -11.13
C ALA A 130 -33.10 -9.78 -10.53
N ILE A 131 -33.24 -10.87 -9.78
CA ILE A 131 -32.10 -11.59 -9.19
C ILE A 131 -31.18 -12.15 -10.29
N ALA A 132 -31.75 -12.81 -11.30
CA ALA A 132 -30.98 -13.37 -12.41
C ALA A 132 -30.24 -12.29 -13.22
N ALA A 133 -30.85 -11.12 -13.38
CA ALA A 133 -30.25 -9.96 -14.04
C ALA A 133 -29.30 -9.15 -13.14
N GLY A 134 -29.05 -9.59 -11.89
CA GLY A 134 -28.21 -8.86 -10.92
C GLY A 134 -28.80 -7.54 -10.43
N LYS A 135 -30.08 -7.26 -10.72
CA LYS A 135 -30.77 -6.06 -10.25
C LYS A 135 -31.23 -6.21 -8.81
N LYS A 136 -31.34 -5.07 -8.12
CA LYS A 136 -31.75 -5.01 -6.70
C LYS A 136 -33.12 -4.37 -6.51
N GLU A 137 -33.78 -3.94 -7.57
CA GLU A 137 -35.02 -3.17 -7.49
C GLU A 137 -36.08 -3.75 -8.43
N VAL A 138 -37.31 -3.84 -7.94
CA VAL A 138 -38.50 -4.24 -8.71
C VAL A 138 -39.55 -3.14 -8.56
N LEU A 139 -40.06 -2.67 -9.70
CA LEU A 139 -41.04 -1.58 -9.76
C LEU A 139 -42.46 -2.13 -9.57
N PHE A 140 -43.17 -1.53 -8.62
CA PHE A 140 -44.58 -1.76 -8.35
C PHE A 140 -45.38 -0.51 -8.75
N PRO A 141 -46.14 -0.57 -9.86
CA PRO A 141 -47.11 0.48 -10.17
C PRO A 141 -48.20 0.60 -9.08
N PRO A 142 -48.91 1.73 -8.99
CA PRO A 142 -50.03 1.87 -8.06
C PRO A 142 -51.08 0.78 -8.26
N GLY A 143 -51.55 0.19 -7.17
CA GLY A 143 -52.52 -0.92 -7.22
C GLY A 143 -52.66 -1.67 -5.91
N THR A 144 -53.69 -2.52 -5.84
CA THR A 144 -53.87 -3.49 -4.76
C THR A 144 -53.56 -4.87 -5.30
N TYR A 145 -52.47 -5.48 -4.85
CA TYR A 145 -51.99 -6.75 -5.37
C TYR A 145 -52.41 -7.90 -4.46
N LYS A 146 -53.14 -8.87 -5.01
CA LYS A 146 -53.61 -10.01 -4.22
C LYS A 146 -52.58 -11.14 -4.28
N LEU A 147 -52.14 -11.59 -3.11
CA LEU A 147 -51.21 -12.69 -2.97
C LEU A 147 -51.93 -13.91 -2.41
N GLU A 148 -52.16 -14.93 -3.24
CA GLU A 148 -52.66 -16.24 -2.78
C GLU A 148 -51.52 -17.25 -2.54
N ALA A 149 -50.27 -16.82 -2.71
CA ALA A 149 -49.06 -17.60 -2.42
C ALA A 149 -47.99 -16.71 -1.76
N VAL A 150 -47.10 -17.35 -0.99
CA VAL A 150 -45.96 -16.67 -0.34
C VAL A 150 -44.87 -16.40 -1.38
N LEU A 151 -44.40 -15.16 -1.43
CA LEU A 151 -43.26 -14.76 -2.27
C LEU A 151 -41.95 -15.20 -1.61
N SER A 152 -41.04 -15.75 -2.41
CA SER A 152 -39.70 -16.15 -1.98
C SER A 152 -38.65 -15.12 -2.38
N ASN A 153 -37.49 -15.11 -1.70
CA ASN A 153 -36.34 -14.25 -2.01
C ASN A 153 -36.61 -12.72 -1.97
N THR A 154 -37.69 -12.28 -1.33
CA THR A 154 -38.05 -10.86 -1.25
C THR A 154 -37.02 -10.01 -0.49
N ALA A 155 -36.13 -10.62 0.29
CA ALA A 155 -35.02 -9.92 0.97
C ALA A 155 -33.84 -9.58 0.03
N SER A 156 -33.78 -10.22 -1.15
CA SER A 156 -32.71 -10.02 -2.14
C SER A 156 -32.95 -8.83 -3.06
N VAL A 157 -34.15 -8.26 -3.04
CA VAL A 157 -34.60 -7.13 -3.86
C VAL A 157 -35.36 -6.12 -3.00
N VAL A 158 -35.46 -4.88 -3.50
CA VAL A 158 -36.23 -3.78 -2.90
C VAL A 158 -37.44 -3.52 -3.80
N PHE A 159 -38.63 -3.51 -3.20
CA PHE A 159 -39.85 -3.11 -3.91
C PHE A 159 -39.98 -1.59 -3.88
N VAL A 160 -40.15 -0.98 -5.05
CA VAL A 160 -40.21 0.48 -5.23
C VAL A 160 -41.53 0.84 -5.88
N GLY A 161 -42.29 1.75 -5.28
CA GLY A 161 -43.59 2.15 -5.82
C GLY A 161 -44.44 2.99 -4.86
N ASP A 162 -45.23 3.91 -5.41
CA ASP A 162 -46.20 4.70 -4.64
C ASP A 162 -47.59 4.07 -4.69
N ASN A 163 -48.38 4.22 -3.62
CA ASN A 163 -49.76 3.75 -3.52
C ASN A 163 -49.95 2.26 -3.83
N VAL A 164 -49.04 1.43 -3.31
CA VAL A 164 -49.08 -0.03 -3.47
C VAL A 164 -49.62 -0.66 -2.19
N GLN A 165 -50.60 -1.54 -2.34
CA GLN A 165 -51.19 -2.30 -1.24
C GLN A 165 -51.15 -3.79 -1.56
N PHE A 166 -51.00 -4.62 -0.53
CA PHE A 166 -51.17 -6.08 -0.66
C PHE A 166 -52.39 -6.51 0.13
N SER A 167 -53.28 -7.30 -0.49
CA SER A 167 -54.47 -7.86 0.19
C SER A 167 -54.17 -9.18 0.93
N GLY A 168 -52.92 -9.65 0.89
CA GLY A 168 -52.39 -10.75 1.70
C GLY A 168 -50.88 -10.59 1.93
N GLY A 169 -50.40 -10.84 3.16
CA GLY A 169 -48.99 -10.65 3.55
C GLY A 169 -48.61 -9.19 3.87
N THR A 170 -47.35 -8.96 4.28
CA THR A 170 -46.80 -7.62 4.50
C THR A 170 -45.40 -7.57 3.88
N HIS A 171 -45.23 -6.73 2.86
CA HIS A 171 -43.94 -6.51 2.20
C HIS A 171 -43.57 -5.04 2.30
N ARG A 172 -42.28 -4.78 2.58
CA ARG A 172 -41.76 -3.42 2.66
C ARG A 172 -41.64 -2.85 1.25
N ILE A 173 -42.30 -1.72 1.01
CA ILE A 173 -42.18 -0.93 -0.21
C ILE A 173 -41.59 0.42 0.14
N ILE A 174 -40.67 0.90 -0.69
CA ILE A 174 -40.16 2.26 -0.63
C ILE A 174 -40.92 3.09 -1.67
N GLY A 175 -41.59 4.16 -1.24
CA GLY A 175 -42.23 5.10 -2.15
C GLY A 175 -41.22 5.76 -3.08
N LEU A 176 -41.63 6.17 -4.28
CA LEU A 176 -40.74 6.74 -5.30
C LEU A 176 -40.04 7.99 -4.77
N SER A 177 -40.77 8.87 -4.07
CA SER A 177 -40.19 10.07 -3.44
C SER A 177 -39.14 9.75 -2.36
N ALA A 178 -39.36 8.72 -1.54
CA ALA A 178 -38.41 8.28 -0.52
C ALA A 178 -37.21 7.54 -1.13
N HIS A 179 -37.42 6.82 -2.24
CA HIS A 179 -36.36 6.20 -3.03
C HIS A 179 -35.48 7.27 -3.69
N GLU A 180 -36.09 8.28 -4.30
CA GLU A 180 -35.41 9.46 -4.84
C GLU A 180 -34.64 10.22 -3.76
N GLU A 181 -35.19 10.39 -2.56
CA GLU A 181 -34.50 11.03 -1.44
C GLU A 181 -33.32 10.20 -0.91
N GLN A 182 -33.47 8.87 -0.82
CA GLN A 182 -32.38 7.96 -0.44
C GLN A 182 -31.25 7.96 -1.47
N LEU A 183 -31.59 7.96 -2.76
CA LEU A 183 -30.63 8.17 -3.83
C LEU A 183 -29.96 9.55 -3.67
N ALA A 184 -30.74 10.61 -3.49
CA ALA A 184 -30.22 11.97 -3.34
C ALA A 184 -29.32 12.14 -2.11
N ILE A 185 -29.56 11.46 -0.98
CA ILE A 185 -28.67 11.48 0.19
C ILE A 185 -27.33 10.79 -0.12
N ARG A 186 -27.36 9.65 -0.82
CA ARG A 186 -26.13 8.97 -1.31
C ARG A 186 -25.37 9.83 -2.31
N PHE A 187 -26.06 10.57 -3.18
CA PHE A 187 -25.43 11.45 -4.16
C PHE A 187 -25.03 12.83 -3.59
N ARG A 188 -25.62 13.32 -2.49
CA ARG A 188 -25.33 14.64 -1.92
C ARG A 188 -23.90 14.79 -1.40
N HIS A 189 -23.28 13.69 -0.95
CA HIS A 189 -21.95 13.69 -0.35
C HIS A 189 -20.84 13.18 -1.30
N ASN A 190 -21.19 12.66 -2.47
CA ASN A 190 -20.21 12.12 -3.42
C ASN A 190 -20.11 13.03 -4.64
N ILE A 191 -18.92 13.54 -4.91
CA ILE A 191 -18.60 14.38 -6.06
C ILE A 191 -17.96 13.49 -7.11
N ASN A 192 -18.73 13.06 -8.10
CA ASN A 192 -18.22 12.22 -9.18
C ASN A 192 -17.57 13.10 -10.26
N VAL A 193 -16.30 12.85 -10.60
CA VAL A 193 -15.58 13.65 -11.62
C VAL A 193 -16.21 13.58 -13.01
N LEU A 194 -16.95 12.51 -13.35
CA LEU A 194 -17.69 12.41 -14.62
C LEU A 194 -18.81 13.46 -14.68
N SER A 195 -19.46 13.75 -13.55
CA SER A 195 -20.46 14.82 -13.47
C SER A 195 -19.85 16.22 -13.62
N LYS A 196 -18.52 16.32 -13.54
CA LYS A 196 -17.73 17.54 -13.79
C LYS A 196 -17.16 17.59 -15.21
N GLY A 197 -17.51 16.63 -16.06
CA GLY A 197 -17.04 16.56 -17.44
C GLY A 197 -15.69 15.86 -17.62
N ALA A 198 -15.20 15.12 -16.63
CA ALA A 198 -13.98 14.33 -16.80
C ALA A 198 -14.21 13.20 -17.83
N ASP A 199 -13.26 13.04 -18.76
CA ASP A 199 -13.24 11.92 -19.69
C ASP A 199 -12.54 10.70 -19.07
N PRO A 200 -13.23 9.55 -18.88
CA PRO A 200 -12.63 8.34 -18.33
C PRO A 200 -11.89 7.50 -19.38
N THR A 201 -11.91 7.86 -20.66
CA THR A 201 -11.24 7.11 -21.74
C THR A 201 -9.76 7.50 -21.86
N GLY A 202 -9.37 8.66 -21.34
CA GLY A 202 -8.03 9.22 -21.41
C GLY A 202 -7.73 9.95 -22.73
N GLY A 203 -8.75 10.28 -23.51
CA GLY A 203 -8.62 11.01 -24.77
C GLY A 203 -8.57 12.54 -24.56
N ALA A 204 -9.42 13.05 -23.67
CA ALA A 204 -9.53 14.48 -23.35
C ALA A 204 -8.89 14.82 -21.99
N ASP A 205 -8.48 16.08 -21.85
CA ASP A 205 -7.95 16.63 -20.60
C ASP A 205 -9.07 16.78 -19.55
N ALA A 206 -8.89 16.12 -18.41
CA ALA A 206 -9.79 16.12 -17.28
C ALA A 206 -9.41 17.15 -16.19
N THR A 207 -8.36 17.97 -16.39
CA THR A 207 -7.86 18.90 -15.36
C THR A 207 -8.98 19.79 -14.80
N ALA A 208 -9.74 20.48 -15.66
CA ALA A 208 -10.80 21.39 -15.21
C ALA A 208 -11.92 20.67 -14.43
N ALA A 209 -12.19 19.41 -14.75
CA ALA A 209 -13.18 18.60 -14.04
C ALA A 209 -12.70 18.26 -12.60
N PHE A 210 -11.40 17.96 -12.44
CA PHE A 210 -10.78 17.73 -11.13
C PHE A 210 -10.76 19.02 -10.29
N GLU A 211 -10.36 20.16 -10.88
CA GLU A 211 -10.38 21.46 -10.20
C GLU A 211 -11.81 21.85 -9.75
N SER A 212 -12.81 21.59 -10.60
CA SER A 212 -14.22 21.81 -10.28
C SER A 212 -14.70 20.90 -9.15
N ALA A 213 -14.27 19.63 -9.13
CA ALA A 213 -14.59 18.71 -8.04
C ALA A 213 -13.99 19.16 -6.69
N VAL A 214 -12.73 19.63 -6.70
CA VAL A 214 -12.08 20.19 -5.49
C VAL A 214 -12.80 21.45 -5.01
N THR A 215 -13.22 22.31 -5.95
CA THR A 215 -13.97 23.53 -5.63
C THR A 215 -15.33 23.21 -5.00
N GLU A 216 -16.05 22.20 -5.50
CA GLU A 216 -17.29 21.75 -4.86
C GLU A 216 -17.03 21.12 -3.49
N LEU A 217 -15.96 20.34 -3.31
CA LEU A 217 -15.64 19.77 -2.01
C LEU A 217 -15.45 20.88 -0.96
N LEU A 218 -14.76 21.96 -1.34
CA LEU A 218 -14.56 23.13 -0.47
C LEU A 218 -15.88 23.84 -0.11
N SER A 219 -16.81 23.95 -1.05
CA SER A 219 -18.11 24.59 -0.79
C SER A 219 -19.00 23.80 0.17
N LYS A 220 -18.73 22.52 0.34
CA LYS A 220 -19.44 21.65 1.29
C LYS A 220 -18.78 21.60 2.67
N THR A 221 -17.63 22.24 2.88
CA THR A 221 -17.00 22.24 4.22
C THR A 221 -17.85 22.95 5.26
N THR A 222 -17.80 22.45 6.50
CA THR A 222 -18.54 23.06 7.63
C THR A 222 -17.57 23.61 8.67
N SER A 223 -17.91 24.78 9.22
CA SER A 223 -17.16 25.36 10.33
C SER A 223 -17.44 24.58 11.60
N ARG A 224 -16.37 24.18 12.30
CA ARG A 224 -16.47 23.53 13.61
C ARG A 224 -15.44 24.17 14.53
N SER A 225 -15.89 24.67 15.69
CA SER A 225 -14.99 24.98 16.81
C SER A 225 -14.88 23.72 17.66
N ASP A 226 -13.81 22.94 17.49
CA ASP A 226 -13.57 21.78 18.33
C ASP A 226 -12.31 21.94 19.18
N ILE A 227 -11.99 20.89 19.95
CA ILE A 227 -10.88 20.84 20.90
C ILE A 227 -9.51 20.97 20.20
N PHE A 228 -9.46 20.82 18.86
CA PHE A 228 -8.24 20.92 18.04
C PHE A 228 -8.14 22.26 17.27
N GLY A 229 -8.96 23.25 17.62
CA GLY A 229 -8.92 24.61 17.09
C GLY A 229 -10.02 24.93 16.07
N ALA A 230 -9.84 26.04 15.35
CA ALA A 230 -10.80 26.55 14.36
C ALA A 230 -10.60 25.94 12.97
N ASN A 231 -10.59 24.61 12.85
CA ASN A 231 -10.48 23.91 11.57
C ASN A 231 -11.88 23.56 11.01
N HIS A 232 -12.03 23.61 9.70
CA HIS A 232 -13.23 23.13 9.01
C HIS A 232 -13.22 21.60 8.87
N GLU A 233 -14.39 21.01 8.67
CA GLU A 233 -14.56 19.59 8.33
C GLU A 233 -15.12 19.41 6.93
N GLY A 234 -14.44 18.61 6.12
CA GLY A 234 -14.94 18.06 4.88
C GLY A 234 -16.05 17.05 5.15
N ASN A 235 -17.08 17.08 4.32
CA ASN A 235 -18.24 16.19 4.40
C ASN A 235 -18.52 15.48 3.05
N ALA A 236 -17.57 15.51 2.12
CA ALA A 236 -17.74 14.97 0.78
C ALA A 236 -16.54 14.13 0.34
N VAL A 237 -16.81 13.17 -0.54
CA VAL A 237 -15.81 12.30 -1.18
C VAL A 237 -15.76 12.64 -2.66
N ILE A 238 -14.57 12.86 -3.21
CA ILE A 238 -14.38 12.92 -4.67
C ILE A 238 -14.22 11.48 -5.16
N GLU A 239 -15.17 11.02 -5.97
CA GLU A 239 -15.20 9.67 -6.54
C GLU A 239 -14.64 9.70 -7.95
N LEU A 240 -13.70 8.78 -8.20
CA LEU A 240 -13.06 8.52 -9.48
C LEU A 240 -13.50 7.13 -9.97
N PRO A 241 -14.50 7.04 -10.86
CA PRO A 241 -14.94 5.75 -11.41
C PRO A 241 -13.82 5.01 -12.17
N PRO A 242 -14.07 3.74 -12.60
CA PRO A 242 -13.15 3.04 -13.49
C PRO A 242 -12.86 3.87 -14.75
N GLY A 243 -11.59 3.96 -15.12
CA GLY A 243 -11.17 4.78 -16.26
C GLY A 243 -9.75 5.32 -16.12
N THR A 244 -9.30 5.95 -17.20
CA THR A 244 -8.05 6.69 -17.28
C THR A 244 -8.35 8.17 -17.46
N PHE A 245 -7.93 8.99 -16.51
CA PHE A 245 -8.13 10.44 -16.54
C PHE A 245 -6.78 11.11 -16.81
N VAL A 246 -6.68 11.87 -17.90
CA VAL A 246 -5.45 12.58 -18.28
C VAL A 246 -5.53 14.02 -17.81
N LEU A 247 -4.51 14.51 -17.10
CA LEU A 247 -4.39 15.89 -16.63
C LEU A 247 -3.19 16.53 -17.33
N ASN A 248 -3.44 17.49 -18.22
CA ASN A 248 -2.41 18.10 -19.07
C ASN A 248 -1.90 19.46 -18.56
N ALA A 249 -2.53 20.07 -17.56
CA ALA A 249 -2.03 21.33 -17.00
C ALA A 249 -0.60 21.15 -16.48
N ASP A 250 0.25 22.16 -16.66
CA ASP A 250 1.66 22.05 -16.31
C ASP A 250 1.91 21.91 -14.80
N ASP A 251 1.09 22.56 -13.98
CA ASP A 251 1.23 22.60 -12.53
C ASP A 251 -0.16 22.73 -11.88
N PRO A 252 -1.02 21.69 -11.94
CA PRO A 252 -2.43 21.77 -11.55
C PRO A 252 -2.59 22.05 -10.05
N ARG A 253 -1.61 21.66 -9.22
CA ARG A 253 -1.57 21.96 -7.78
C ARG A 253 -2.91 21.73 -7.10
N LEU A 254 -3.51 20.57 -7.36
CA LEU A 254 -4.75 20.17 -6.72
C LEU A 254 -4.58 20.27 -5.21
N PHE A 255 -5.58 20.82 -4.53
CA PHE A 255 -5.60 21.09 -3.08
C PHE A 255 -4.83 22.33 -2.59
N SER A 256 -4.30 23.18 -3.48
CA SER A 256 -3.59 24.43 -3.13
C SER A 256 -4.44 25.55 -2.51
N SER A 257 -5.69 25.25 -2.12
CA SER A 257 -6.76 26.20 -1.79
C SER A 257 -6.34 27.38 -0.91
N THR A 258 -7.01 28.52 -1.07
CA THR A 258 -6.90 29.67 -0.16
C THR A 258 -7.75 29.50 1.11
N ALA A 259 -8.38 28.33 1.30
CA ALA A 259 -9.33 28.08 2.36
C ALA A 259 -8.70 28.13 3.77
N ILE A 260 -9.58 28.22 4.77
CA ILE A 260 -9.26 27.94 6.17
C ILE A 260 -8.80 26.47 6.26
N ARG A 261 -7.93 26.16 7.23
CA ARG A 261 -7.49 24.79 7.48
C ARG A 261 -8.68 23.84 7.58
N THR A 262 -8.66 22.75 6.81
CA THR A 262 -9.79 21.83 6.64
C THR A 262 -9.33 20.38 6.79
N ARG A 263 -10.09 19.58 7.55
CA ARG A 263 -9.89 18.14 7.75
C ARG A 263 -10.73 17.29 6.81
N GLY A 264 -10.25 16.10 6.46
CA GLY A 264 -11.09 15.03 5.91
C GLY A 264 -11.32 15.15 4.40
N LEU A 265 -10.28 15.50 3.65
CA LEU A 265 -10.33 15.42 2.18
C LEU A 265 -10.23 13.95 1.76
N VAL A 266 -11.16 13.49 0.93
CA VAL A 266 -11.16 12.10 0.44
C VAL A 266 -11.20 12.05 -1.08
N LEU A 267 -10.27 11.31 -1.67
CA LEU A 267 -10.25 10.95 -3.09
C LEU A 267 -10.29 9.43 -3.24
N LYS A 268 -11.35 8.90 -3.84
CA LYS A 268 -11.59 7.45 -3.90
C LYS A 268 -11.72 6.96 -5.33
N GLY A 269 -10.93 5.96 -5.69
CA GLY A 269 -11.00 5.23 -6.94
C GLY A 269 -11.72 3.89 -6.81
N ALA A 270 -11.96 3.25 -7.94
CA ALA A 270 -12.57 1.92 -8.01
C ALA A 270 -11.60 0.76 -7.73
N GLY A 271 -10.31 1.04 -7.58
CA GLY A 271 -9.25 0.07 -7.31
C GLY A 271 -7.97 0.34 -8.09
N ARG A 272 -6.84 -0.09 -7.54
CA ARG A 272 -5.53 0.00 -8.21
C ARG A 272 -5.60 -0.65 -9.60
N GLY A 273 -5.04 -0.01 -10.61
CA GLY A 273 -5.08 -0.45 -12.00
C GLY A 273 -6.43 -0.31 -12.70
N VAL A 274 -7.53 -0.09 -11.96
CA VAL A 274 -8.89 0.12 -12.48
C VAL A 274 -9.16 1.61 -12.70
N THR A 275 -8.80 2.44 -11.72
CA THR A 275 -8.84 3.90 -11.82
C THR A 275 -7.42 4.43 -11.95
N LYS A 276 -7.15 5.17 -13.04
CA LYS A 276 -5.84 5.73 -13.36
C LYS A 276 -5.92 7.24 -13.53
N VAL A 277 -4.96 7.96 -12.95
CA VAL A 277 -4.77 9.40 -13.16
C VAL A 277 -3.38 9.59 -13.78
N LEU A 278 -3.34 10.07 -15.02
CA LEU A 278 -2.13 10.33 -15.78
C LEU A 278 -1.83 11.84 -15.75
N PHE A 279 -0.75 12.22 -15.09
CA PHE A 279 -0.26 13.59 -15.07
C PHE A 279 0.73 13.79 -16.22
N LYS A 280 0.28 14.48 -17.27
CA LYS A 280 1.00 14.65 -18.55
C LYS A 280 1.18 16.14 -18.90
N PRO A 281 1.96 16.89 -18.11
CA PRO A 281 2.20 18.30 -18.40
C PRO A 281 3.01 18.48 -19.70
N THR A 282 2.94 19.67 -20.27
CA THR A 282 3.78 20.07 -21.41
C THR A 282 5.17 20.45 -20.94
N ASN A 283 5.24 21.23 -19.85
CA ASN A 283 6.44 21.74 -19.20
C ASN A 283 6.92 20.83 -18.06
N ASN A 284 8.11 21.15 -17.54
CA ASN A 284 8.75 20.36 -16.51
C ASN A 284 8.41 20.84 -15.09
N ASP A 285 8.71 20.00 -14.10
CA ASP A 285 8.76 20.33 -12.65
C ASP A 285 7.42 20.65 -11.96
N GLY A 286 6.29 20.37 -12.62
CA GLY A 286 4.95 20.55 -12.06
C GLY A 286 4.59 19.61 -10.90
N TYR A 287 3.66 20.03 -10.05
CA TYR A 287 3.08 19.23 -8.96
C TYR A 287 1.61 18.89 -9.23
N LEU A 288 1.29 17.60 -9.13
CA LEU A 288 -0.10 17.13 -9.23
C LEU A 288 -0.93 17.62 -8.03
N PHE A 289 -0.42 17.44 -6.82
CA PHE A 289 -1.03 17.90 -5.58
C PHE A 289 -0.14 18.89 -4.84
N TYR A 290 -0.76 19.83 -4.13
CA TYR A 290 -0.06 20.88 -3.40
C TYR A 290 -0.81 21.24 -2.14
N ASN A 291 -0.29 20.86 -0.98
CA ASN A 291 -0.83 21.32 0.30
C ASN A 291 0.06 22.38 0.93
N ASN A 292 -0.46 23.60 1.04
CA ASN A 292 0.21 24.71 1.72
C ASN A 292 -0.35 24.92 3.12
N ASP A 293 -0.17 23.92 3.99
CA ASP A 293 -0.62 23.99 5.39
C ASP A 293 -2.14 24.12 5.56
N LYS A 294 -2.92 23.64 4.57
CA LYS A 294 -4.39 23.80 4.50
C LYS A 294 -5.14 22.53 4.82
N TRP A 295 -4.69 21.40 4.30
CA TRP A 295 -5.38 20.14 4.45
C TRP A 295 -4.77 19.30 5.56
N LEU A 296 -5.68 18.72 6.33
CA LEU A 296 -5.40 17.77 7.39
C LEU A 296 -6.17 16.50 7.04
N HIS A 297 -5.64 15.34 7.41
CA HIS A 297 -6.39 14.08 7.33
C HIS A 297 -6.83 13.77 5.88
N ILE A 298 -5.89 13.86 4.93
CA ILE A 298 -6.14 13.48 3.53
C ILE A 298 -6.22 11.96 3.44
N HIS A 299 -7.26 11.43 2.80
CA HIS A 299 -7.39 10.01 2.46
C HIS A 299 -7.44 9.83 0.94
N MET A 300 -6.58 8.96 0.41
CA MET A 300 -6.63 8.53 -0.98
C MET A 300 -6.70 7.00 -1.05
N GLU A 301 -7.60 6.47 -1.87
CA GLU A 301 -7.84 5.03 -1.92
C GLU A 301 -8.06 4.49 -3.33
N GLY A 302 -7.40 3.39 -3.68
CA GLY A 302 -7.72 2.59 -4.85
C GLY A 302 -7.47 3.30 -6.18
N ILE A 303 -6.38 4.08 -6.28
CA ILE A 303 -6.03 4.86 -7.48
C ILE A 303 -4.59 4.57 -7.90
N THR A 304 -4.37 4.42 -9.21
CA THR A 304 -3.03 4.41 -9.80
C THR A 304 -2.71 5.80 -10.36
N PHE A 305 -1.73 6.47 -9.77
CA PHE A 305 -1.19 7.75 -10.24
C PHE A 305 0.04 7.51 -11.09
N ILE A 306 0.10 8.13 -12.27
CA ILE A 306 1.18 7.98 -13.23
C ILE A 306 1.69 9.35 -13.61
N GLY A 307 2.95 9.62 -13.29
CA GLY A 307 3.68 10.80 -13.73
C GLY A 307 4.44 10.57 -15.04
N ASP A 308 5.24 11.57 -15.39
CA ASP A 308 6.27 11.52 -16.42
C ASP A 308 7.62 11.92 -15.79
N TYR A 309 8.49 10.93 -15.60
CA TYR A 309 9.80 11.12 -14.99
C TYR A 309 10.71 12.00 -15.86
N ALA A 310 10.61 11.90 -17.19
CA ALA A 310 11.43 12.68 -18.11
C ALA A 310 11.06 14.17 -18.09
N LYS A 311 9.85 14.49 -17.63
CA LYS A 311 9.35 15.86 -17.39
C LYS A 311 9.52 16.32 -15.95
N ASN A 312 10.18 15.55 -15.10
CA ASN A 312 10.31 15.85 -13.67
C ASN A 312 8.97 16.10 -12.96
N THR A 313 7.90 15.40 -13.35
CA THR A 313 6.61 15.54 -12.67
C THR A 313 6.69 15.12 -11.21
N ASN A 314 5.94 15.79 -10.34
CA ASN A 314 5.97 15.56 -8.90
C ASN A 314 4.57 15.27 -8.38
N PHE A 315 4.46 14.33 -7.43
CA PHE A 315 3.16 13.91 -6.91
C PHE A 315 2.58 14.96 -5.95
N MET A 316 3.30 15.32 -4.88
CA MET A 316 2.80 16.21 -3.83
C MET A 316 3.88 17.09 -3.21
N PHE A 317 3.59 18.39 -3.15
CA PHE A 317 4.29 19.32 -2.26
C PHE A 317 3.50 19.48 -0.96
N SER A 318 4.14 19.33 0.20
CA SER A 318 3.49 19.46 1.51
C SER A 318 4.29 20.40 2.42
N TYR A 319 3.85 21.65 2.51
CA TYR A 319 4.39 22.64 3.45
C TYR A 319 3.56 22.66 4.73
N SER A 320 4.21 22.80 5.89
CA SER A 320 3.47 22.88 7.14
C SER A 320 4.09 23.64 8.31
N THR A 321 3.19 24.28 9.06
CA THR A 321 3.42 24.91 10.36
C THR A 321 2.42 24.42 11.42
N GLY A 322 1.71 23.31 11.15
CA GLY A 322 0.70 22.72 12.05
C GLY A 322 -0.55 22.18 11.34
N GLY A 323 -0.66 22.34 10.03
CA GLY A 323 -1.78 21.87 9.21
C GLY A 323 -1.55 20.48 8.63
N ALA A 324 -0.51 20.26 7.82
CA ALA A 324 -0.32 18.99 7.13
C ALA A 324 -0.02 17.85 8.13
N GLN A 325 -0.98 16.95 8.36
CA GLN A 325 -0.78 15.76 9.17
C GLN A 325 -1.83 14.69 8.87
N ASN A 326 -1.51 13.45 9.23
CA ASN A 326 -2.39 12.29 9.18
C ASN A 326 -2.88 11.96 7.77
N TYR A 327 -1.96 11.86 6.80
CA TYR A 327 -2.33 11.43 5.47
C TYR A 327 -2.42 9.91 5.39
N THR A 328 -3.46 9.39 4.76
CA THR A 328 -3.65 7.96 4.54
C THR A 328 -3.75 7.66 3.06
N PHE A 329 -2.95 6.68 2.61
CA PHE A 329 -2.99 6.14 1.26
C PHE A 329 -3.28 4.64 1.37
N HIS A 330 -4.36 4.18 0.74
CA HIS A 330 -4.82 2.79 0.82
C HIS A 330 -4.93 2.19 -0.58
N MET A 331 -4.14 1.14 -0.86
CA MET A 331 -4.14 0.45 -2.15
C MET A 331 -3.94 1.38 -3.35
N CYS A 332 -3.07 2.37 -3.21
CA CYS A 332 -2.68 3.26 -4.31
C CYS A 332 -1.36 2.82 -4.95
N ASP A 333 -1.23 3.02 -6.26
CA ASP A 333 0.03 2.87 -6.97
C ASP A 333 0.54 4.24 -7.42
N PHE A 334 1.85 4.46 -7.36
CA PHE A 334 2.53 5.67 -7.81
C PHE A 334 3.62 5.27 -8.80
N ILE A 335 3.62 5.85 -9.99
CA ILE A 335 4.47 5.41 -11.10
C ILE A 335 5.15 6.61 -11.76
N ASP A 336 6.47 6.52 -11.99
CA ASP A 336 7.26 7.47 -12.79
C ASP A 336 7.16 8.95 -12.38
N PHE A 337 7.22 9.23 -11.07
CA PHE A 337 7.36 10.60 -10.57
C PHE A 337 8.82 10.91 -10.22
N ASN A 338 9.26 12.13 -10.45
CA ASN A 338 10.55 12.60 -9.97
C ASN A 338 10.58 12.71 -8.44
N TYR A 339 9.60 13.42 -7.86
CA TYR A 339 9.38 13.49 -6.42
C TYR A 339 7.99 13.01 -5.99
N GLY A 340 7.92 12.25 -4.91
CA GLY A 340 6.65 11.84 -4.28
C GLY A 340 6.09 12.93 -3.37
N TRP A 341 6.48 12.93 -2.10
CA TRP A 341 6.12 13.93 -1.09
C TRP A 341 7.35 14.74 -0.70
N LYS A 342 7.39 15.99 -1.18
CA LYS A 342 8.35 16.99 -0.71
C LYS A 342 7.84 17.63 0.56
N LEU A 343 8.49 17.35 1.68
CA LEU A 343 8.08 17.83 3.00
C LEU A 343 8.88 19.07 3.40
N GLN A 344 8.19 20.16 3.71
CA GLN A 344 8.80 21.43 4.11
C GLN A 344 8.04 22.12 5.23
N GLY A 345 8.71 23.06 5.90
CA GLY A 345 8.15 23.86 6.99
C GLY A 345 8.80 23.54 8.33
N ASN A 346 8.19 24.03 9.42
CA ASN A 346 8.79 24.00 10.76
C ASN A 346 8.06 23.09 11.76
N ASN A 347 6.87 22.59 11.44
CA ASN A 347 6.06 21.79 12.35
C ASN A 347 5.15 20.81 11.59
N THR A 348 4.72 19.73 12.23
CA THR A 348 3.85 18.66 11.68
C THR A 348 4.42 17.97 10.44
N ASN A 349 3.73 17.88 9.30
CA ASN A 349 4.06 16.92 8.23
C ASN A 349 4.29 15.50 8.78
N SER A 350 3.39 15.07 9.64
CA SER A 350 3.55 13.87 10.45
C SER A 350 2.38 12.90 10.24
N GLU A 351 2.55 11.67 10.70
CA GLU A 351 1.49 10.66 10.80
C GLU A 351 1.00 10.14 9.44
N PHE A 352 1.90 10.01 8.47
CA PHE A 352 1.54 9.48 7.15
C PHE A 352 1.49 7.96 7.19
N SER A 353 0.44 7.37 6.64
CA SER A 353 0.23 5.93 6.60
C SER A 353 -0.06 5.43 5.20
N PHE A 354 0.67 4.40 4.79
CA PHE A 354 0.57 3.75 3.48
C PHE A 354 0.23 2.28 3.68
N TYR A 355 -0.88 1.84 3.11
CA TYR A 355 -1.39 0.48 3.25
C TYR A 355 -1.47 -0.19 1.89
N HIS A 356 -0.67 -1.25 1.69
CA HIS A 356 -0.59 -1.99 0.44
C HIS A 356 -0.31 -1.10 -0.78
N CYS A 357 0.46 -0.02 -0.63
CA CYS A 357 0.78 0.88 -1.75
C CYS A 357 1.93 0.34 -2.62
N GLY A 358 1.86 0.62 -3.91
CA GLY A 358 2.92 0.31 -4.87
C GLY A 358 3.66 1.56 -5.34
N PHE A 359 4.98 1.48 -5.45
CA PHE A 359 5.85 2.53 -5.98
C PHE A 359 6.69 1.93 -7.10
N TYR A 360 6.49 2.40 -8.33
CA TYR A 360 7.04 1.76 -9.52
C TYR A 360 7.75 2.74 -10.45
N GLY A 361 8.59 2.21 -11.32
CA GLY A 361 9.22 2.98 -12.39
C GLY A 361 10.43 3.78 -11.91
N SER A 362 10.57 5.00 -12.39
CA SER A 362 11.75 5.85 -12.16
C SER A 362 11.45 6.97 -11.17
N TRP A 363 12.35 7.14 -10.19
CA TRP A 363 12.24 8.18 -9.17
C TRP A 363 13.55 8.92 -8.95
N ASN A 364 13.47 10.10 -8.34
CA ASN A 364 14.59 10.69 -7.63
C ASN A 364 14.45 10.44 -6.12
N LYS A 365 13.35 10.90 -5.50
CA LYS A 365 13.04 10.64 -4.08
C LYS A 365 11.54 10.46 -3.87
N THR A 366 11.08 9.43 -3.16
CA THR A 366 9.63 9.27 -2.90
C THR A 366 9.17 10.15 -1.76
N VAL A 367 9.46 9.84 -0.49
CA VAL A 367 9.11 10.67 0.67
C VAL A 367 10.39 11.28 1.21
N TYR A 368 10.46 12.61 1.28
CA TYR A 368 11.71 13.23 1.69
C TYR A 368 11.58 14.57 2.41
N ALA A 369 12.55 14.80 3.29
CA ALA A 369 12.70 15.97 4.14
C ALA A 369 14.18 16.44 4.14
N GLU A 370 14.45 17.57 3.47
CA GLU A 370 15.81 18.12 3.32
C GLU A 370 16.16 19.06 4.48
N ALA A 371 17.41 19.01 4.96
CA ALA A 371 17.84 19.75 6.14
C ALA A 371 17.67 21.26 6.02
N SER A 372 17.77 21.81 4.80
CA SER A 372 17.62 23.24 4.55
C SER A 372 16.17 23.74 4.70
N THR A 373 15.17 22.87 4.58
CA THR A 373 13.75 23.28 4.48
C THR A 373 12.77 22.50 5.34
N ALA A 374 13.22 21.41 5.97
CA ALA A 374 12.41 20.57 6.85
C ALA A 374 12.72 20.78 8.33
N SER A 375 11.90 20.13 9.17
CA SER A 375 11.97 20.12 10.64
C SER A 375 12.17 18.71 11.18
N ASP A 376 12.78 18.59 12.36
CA ASP A 376 12.90 17.33 13.11
C ASP A 376 11.57 16.92 13.81
N GLN A 377 10.54 17.77 13.72
CA GLN A 377 9.16 17.48 14.12
C GLN A 377 8.36 16.69 13.07
N PHE A 378 8.98 16.32 11.96
CA PHE A 378 8.33 15.55 10.88
C PHE A 378 8.46 14.06 11.19
N LEU A 379 7.42 13.47 11.79
CA LEU A 379 7.51 12.17 12.46
C LEU A 379 6.36 11.23 12.10
N ASN A 380 6.53 9.94 12.38
CA ASN A 380 5.53 8.89 12.35
C ASN A 380 5.05 8.55 10.92
N TYR A 381 5.94 7.97 10.13
CA TYR A 381 5.65 7.44 8.80
C TYR A 381 5.51 5.93 8.86
N ASN A 382 4.38 5.41 8.39
CA ASN A 382 3.99 4.02 8.55
C ASN A 382 3.74 3.38 7.19
N PHE A 383 4.39 2.27 6.89
CA PHE A 383 4.26 1.55 5.63
C PHE A 383 3.95 0.08 5.89
N PHE A 384 2.78 -0.36 5.44
CA PHE A 384 2.26 -1.71 5.67
C PHE A 384 2.14 -2.47 4.35
N ALA A 385 2.93 -3.53 4.19
CA ALA A 385 2.92 -4.40 3.02
C ALA A 385 3.03 -3.63 1.68
N CYS A 386 3.83 -2.56 1.66
CA CYS A 386 4.07 -1.76 0.46
C CYS A 386 5.08 -2.44 -0.47
N GLN A 387 5.04 -2.08 -1.75
CA GLN A 387 5.97 -2.53 -2.77
C GLN A 387 6.73 -1.33 -3.32
N PHE A 388 8.05 -1.45 -3.44
CA PHE A 388 8.90 -0.44 -4.05
C PHE A 388 9.78 -1.13 -5.08
N GLU A 389 9.40 -1.05 -6.36
CA GLU A 389 10.09 -1.72 -7.46
C GLU A 389 10.48 -0.70 -8.52
N VAL A 390 11.70 -0.21 -8.42
CA VAL A 390 12.14 0.96 -9.19
C VAL A 390 13.39 0.68 -10.01
N THR A 391 13.49 1.35 -11.14
CA THR A 391 14.72 1.38 -11.94
C THR A 391 15.77 2.26 -11.26
N ARG A 392 15.35 3.30 -10.54
CA ARG A 392 16.20 4.24 -9.80
C ARG A 392 15.41 5.07 -8.79
N GLY A 393 16.13 5.72 -7.88
CA GLY A 393 15.58 6.68 -6.92
C GLY A 393 15.47 6.16 -5.49
N ASP A 394 15.53 7.08 -4.53
CA ASP A 394 15.51 6.76 -3.12
C ASP A 394 14.07 6.59 -2.63
N PHE A 395 13.83 5.57 -1.80
CA PHE A 395 12.49 5.40 -1.20
C PHE A 395 12.28 6.46 -0.12
N LEU A 396 13.00 6.41 1.00
CA LEU A 396 12.87 7.40 2.09
C LEU A 396 14.17 8.19 2.26
N HIS A 397 14.07 9.53 2.27
CA HIS A 397 15.22 10.43 2.45
C HIS A 397 14.94 11.46 3.54
N PHE A 398 15.53 11.29 4.72
CA PHE A 398 15.32 12.13 5.90
C PHE A 398 16.64 12.67 6.46
N GLU A 399 16.84 13.99 6.44
CA GLU A 399 18.13 14.61 6.83
C GLU A 399 18.17 15.23 8.24
N LYS A 400 17.03 15.30 8.93
CA LYS A 400 16.90 15.91 10.28
C LYS A 400 16.36 14.97 11.36
N GLY A 401 16.24 13.68 11.06
CA GLY A 401 15.57 12.70 11.91
C GLY A 401 14.18 12.33 11.38
N GLY A 402 13.47 11.51 12.14
CA GLY A 402 12.23 10.89 11.70
C GLY A 402 11.85 9.69 12.58
N ASN A 403 10.56 9.44 12.71
CA ASN A 403 10.04 8.17 13.22
C ASN A 403 9.41 7.42 12.04
N ILE A 404 10.02 6.30 11.65
CA ILE A 404 9.69 5.55 10.43
C ILE A 404 9.50 4.09 10.80
N ASN A 405 8.39 3.50 10.35
CA ASN A 405 8.05 2.12 10.61
C ASN A 405 7.65 1.42 9.30
N ILE A 406 8.30 0.29 9.03
CA ILE A 406 8.05 -0.58 7.88
C ILE A 406 7.62 -1.96 8.38
N TRP A 407 6.47 -2.46 7.89
CA TRP A 407 5.96 -3.80 8.19
C TRP A 407 5.73 -4.60 6.92
N GLY A 408 6.63 -5.55 6.66
CA GLY A 408 6.63 -6.37 5.46
C GLY A 408 6.90 -5.55 4.20
N GLY A 409 6.55 -6.12 3.05
CA GLY A 409 6.73 -5.50 1.75
C GLY A 409 7.89 -6.07 0.94
N SER A 410 7.97 -5.64 -0.32
CA SER A 410 8.98 -6.07 -1.29
C SER A 410 9.66 -4.84 -1.89
N TYR A 411 10.97 -4.74 -1.71
CA TYR A 411 11.78 -3.57 -2.07
C TYR A 411 12.88 -3.98 -3.04
N ILE A 412 12.78 -3.55 -4.29
CA ILE A 412 13.56 -4.08 -5.41
C ILE A 412 14.12 -2.94 -6.26
N ASN A 413 15.43 -2.97 -6.49
CA ASN A 413 16.04 -2.22 -7.59
C ASN A 413 16.00 -3.09 -8.85
N THR A 414 15.34 -2.65 -9.92
CA THR A 414 15.07 -3.47 -11.11
C THR A 414 16.07 -3.25 -12.25
N SER A 415 16.98 -2.27 -12.12
CA SER A 415 17.88 -1.83 -13.18
C SER A 415 19.33 -1.72 -12.68
N SER A 416 20.28 -1.98 -13.57
CA SER A 416 21.71 -1.68 -13.38
C SER A 416 22.05 -0.22 -13.69
N ALA A 417 21.13 0.52 -14.32
CA ALA A 417 21.26 1.93 -14.63
C ALA A 417 20.60 2.78 -13.53
N GLY A 418 21.40 3.61 -12.86
CA GLY A 418 20.97 4.48 -11.76
C GLY A 418 21.31 3.93 -10.38
N SER A 419 21.65 4.83 -9.45
CA SER A 419 21.83 4.48 -8.03
C SER A 419 20.51 4.67 -7.29
N SER A 420 20.20 3.76 -6.36
CA SER A 420 19.02 3.90 -5.50
C SER A 420 19.29 3.33 -4.12
N THR A 421 18.96 4.10 -3.09
CA THR A 421 19.06 3.65 -1.71
C THR A 421 17.66 3.63 -1.11
N PHE A 422 17.24 2.51 -0.54
CA PHE A 422 15.89 2.46 0.06
C PHE A 422 15.77 3.45 1.23
N PHE A 423 16.79 3.54 2.07
CA PHE A 423 16.76 4.42 3.24
C PHE A 423 17.98 5.34 3.30
N LYS A 424 17.81 6.63 3.03
CA LYS A 424 18.82 7.67 3.29
C LYS A 424 18.44 8.44 4.53
N LEU A 425 19.17 8.19 5.61
CA LEU A 425 18.89 8.74 6.94
C LEU A 425 20.07 9.60 7.38
N TYR A 426 20.11 10.86 6.97
CA TYR A 426 21.24 11.76 7.21
C TYR A 426 21.04 12.67 8.43
N GLY A 427 22.14 13.26 8.92
CA GLY A 427 22.16 14.23 10.01
C GLY A 427 22.79 15.55 9.57
N GLY A 428 22.03 16.66 9.66
CA GLY A 428 22.48 18.02 9.33
C GLY A 428 22.29 19.07 10.45
N ALA A 429 21.94 18.65 11.67
CA ALA A 429 21.48 19.43 12.86
C ALA A 429 20.00 19.93 12.79
N HIS A 430 19.17 19.92 13.86
CA HIS A 430 19.33 19.59 15.29
C HIS A 430 18.58 18.29 15.68
N SER A 431 19.09 17.54 16.67
CA SER A 431 18.58 16.24 17.14
C SER A 431 17.82 16.36 18.48
N TYR A 432 16.66 17.06 18.51
CA TYR A 432 15.70 17.00 19.62
C TYR A 432 14.27 16.60 19.19
N GLY A 433 14.11 16.10 17.96
CA GLY A 433 13.01 15.24 17.50
C GLY A 433 13.38 13.75 17.57
N VAL A 434 12.45 12.86 17.20
CA VAL A 434 12.66 11.40 17.30
C VAL A 434 13.50 10.89 16.12
N GLN A 435 14.60 10.18 16.39
CA GLN A 435 15.36 9.40 15.40
C GLN A 435 15.10 7.91 15.63
N ARG A 436 14.08 7.36 14.97
CA ARG A 436 13.73 5.94 15.08
C ARG A 436 13.36 5.40 13.71
N PHE A 437 14.13 4.41 13.27
CA PHE A 437 13.80 3.59 12.12
C PHE A 437 13.59 2.15 12.58
N LEU A 438 12.44 1.57 12.23
CA LEU A 438 12.10 0.18 12.46
C LEU A 438 11.62 -0.45 11.16
N CYS A 439 12.28 -1.54 10.76
CA CYS A 439 11.85 -2.36 9.63
C CYS A 439 11.69 -3.82 10.07
N ILE A 440 10.53 -4.39 9.84
CA ILE A 440 10.19 -5.76 10.25
C ILE A 440 9.71 -6.56 9.04
N GLY A 441 10.33 -7.71 8.78
CA GLY A 441 9.80 -8.71 7.86
C GLY A 441 9.79 -8.32 6.37
N ALA A 442 10.50 -7.25 6.00
CA ALA A 442 10.59 -6.82 4.61
C ALA A 442 11.62 -7.66 3.83
N ARG A 443 11.36 -7.83 2.54
CA ARG A 443 12.26 -8.49 1.60
C ARG A 443 12.89 -7.47 0.66
N PHE A 444 14.21 -7.55 0.48
CA PHE A 444 15.02 -6.60 -0.28
C PHE A 444 15.80 -7.28 -1.42
N GLU A 445 15.85 -6.62 -2.57
CA GLU A 445 16.70 -6.99 -3.71
C GLU A 445 17.55 -5.78 -4.14
N THR A 446 18.75 -5.63 -3.58
CA THR A 446 19.76 -4.66 -4.02
C THR A 446 20.53 -5.22 -5.22
N LYS A 447 19.97 -5.09 -6.43
CA LYS A 447 20.56 -5.66 -7.64
C LYS A 447 21.79 -4.89 -8.14
N TYR A 448 22.67 -5.61 -8.83
CA TYR A 448 23.76 -5.08 -9.67
C TYR A 448 24.83 -4.23 -8.96
N GLY A 449 24.86 -4.21 -7.62
CA GLY A 449 25.80 -3.42 -6.84
C GLY A 449 25.62 -1.90 -6.94
N THR A 450 24.53 -1.43 -7.57
CA THR A 450 24.18 -0.01 -7.71
C THR A 450 23.14 0.45 -6.70
N GLY A 451 22.39 -0.51 -6.13
CA GLY A 451 21.42 -0.29 -5.06
C GLY A 451 22.02 -0.50 -3.67
N ALA A 452 21.45 0.17 -2.66
CA ALA A 452 21.79 -0.03 -1.25
C ALA A 452 20.53 -0.12 -0.38
N LEU A 453 20.61 -0.90 0.69
CA LEU A 453 19.59 -0.97 1.73
C LEU A 453 19.48 0.37 2.46
N ILE A 454 20.61 0.86 2.97
CA ILE A 454 20.64 2.03 3.83
C ILE A 454 21.96 2.80 3.74
N ASP A 455 21.87 4.14 3.73
CA ASP A 455 22.98 5.05 4.01
C ASP A 455 22.56 5.97 5.17
N CYS A 456 23.18 5.79 6.33
CA CYS A 456 22.80 6.43 7.57
C CYS A 456 23.93 7.27 8.16
N LYS A 457 23.60 8.51 8.49
CA LYS A 457 24.40 9.50 9.22
C LYS A 457 23.60 10.13 10.37
N TRP A 458 22.52 9.48 10.82
CA TRP A 458 21.90 9.85 12.09
C TRP A 458 22.94 9.72 13.20
N ASN A 459 22.77 10.52 14.25
CA ASN A 459 23.73 10.64 15.32
C ASN A 459 23.13 10.33 16.70
N ASP A 460 21.89 9.86 16.74
CA ASP A 460 21.20 9.40 17.93
C ASP A 460 20.09 8.39 17.59
N GLY A 461 19.39 7.90 18.60
CA GLY A 461 18.21 7.07 18.47
C GLY A 461 18.53 5.67 17.96
N ASN A 462 17.64 5.10 17.14
CA ASN A 462 17.65 3.68 16.79
C ASN A 462 17.45 3.43 15.31
N VAL A 463 18.21 2.48 14.75
CA VAL A 463 17.99 1.90 13.42
C VAL A 463 17.93 0.38 13.60
N SER A 464 16.74 -0.20 13.40
CA SER A 464 16.48 -1.61 13.68
C SER A 464 15.87 -2.33 12.48
N PHE A 465 16.48 -3.46 12.12
CA PHE A 465 15.95 -4.42 11.16
C PHE A 465 15.67 -5.74 11.89
N ILE A 466 14.46 -6.28 11.75
CA ILE A 466 14.03 -7.50 12.44
C ILE A 466 13.41 -8.46 11.43
N SER A 467 13.95 -9.67 11.34
CA SER A 467 13.44 -10.73 10.45
C SER A 467 13.39 -10.31 8.98
N CYS A 468 14.30 -9.46 8.53
CA CYS A 468 14.36 -9.01 7.14
C CYS A 468 15.18 -9.96 6.27
N ASP A 469 14.75 -10.14 5.03
CA ASP A 469 15.48 -10.88 4.02
C ASP A 469 16.12 -9.90 3.04
N ALA A 470 17.44 -9.76 3.10
CA ALA A 470 18.22 -8.90 2.22
C ALA A 470 19.30 -9.67 1.45
N ASP A 471 19.18 -11.01 1.32
CA ASP A 471 20.17 -11.84 0.62
C ASP A 471 19.70 -12.41 -0.71
N ALA A 472 18.50 -12.01 -1.18
CA ALA A 472 17.88 -12.52 -2.41
C ALA A 472 18.76 -12.34 -3.67
N GLN A 473 19.73 -11.42 -3.66
CA GLN A 473 20.67 -11.20 -4.77
C GLN A 473 22.04 -11.86 -4.58
N ALA A 474 22.23 -12.63 -3.50
CA ALA A 474 23.51 -13.24 -3.18
C ALA A 474 23.97 -14.25 -4.21
N PHE A 475 23.05 -14.84 -5.01
CA PHE A 475 23.42 -15.78 -6.08
C PHE A 475 24.29 -15.14 -7.18
N GLN A 476 24.19 -13.82 -7.38
CA GLN A 476 24.95 -13.13 -8.42
C GLN A 476 26.46 -13.17 -8.16
N THR A 477 27.25 -13.22 -9.24
CA THR A 477 28.72 -13.18 -9.19
C THR A 477 29.19 -11.80 -8.73
N GLY A 478 30.11 -11.73 -7.77
CA GLY A 478 30.64 -10.47 -7.24
C GLY A 478 29.74 -9.79 -6.22
N ALA A 479 28.54 -10.35 -5.95
CA ALA A 479 27.57 -9.78 -5.03
C ALA A 479 28.07 -9.69 -3.57
N GLU A 480 29.02 -10.55 -3.22
CA GLU A 480 29.76 -10.52 -1.96
C GLU A 480 30.54 -9.21 -1.75
N SER A 481 30.87 -8.46 -2.80
CA SER A 481 31.62 -7.20 -2.71
C SER A 481 30.74 -5.94 -2.71
N TRP A 482 29.43 -6.10 -2.96
CA TRP A 482 28.53 -4.96 -3.07
C TRP A 482 28.30 -4.29 -1.71
N LYS A 483 28.35 -2.96 -1.69
CA LYS A 483 28.07 -2.17 -0.48
C LYS A 483 26.58 -2.03 -0.28
N VAL A 484 26.02 -2.81 0.63
CA VAL A 484 24.57 -2.90 0.87
C VAL A 484 24.13 -1.92 1.96
N ALA A 485 24.95 -1.70 2.98
CA ALA A 485 24.65 -0.74 4.05
C ALA A 485 25.86 0.14 4.36
N LYS A 486 25.60 1.39 4.72
CA LYS A 486 26.61 2.34 5.18
C LYS A 486 26.13 3.08 6.42
N PHE A 487 26.98 3.12 7.43
CA PHE A 487 26.78 3.92 8.65
C PHE A 487 27.99 4.82 8.84
N THR A 488 27.76 6.13 9.00
CA THR A 488 28.85 7.12 9.07
C THR A 488 28.81 7.88 10.39
N SER A 489 29.97 7.98 11.03
CA SER A 489 30.22 8.78 12.22
C SER A 489 31.15 9.95 11.89
N THR A 490 30.78 11.18 12.25
CA THR A 490 31.59 12.39 12.04
C THR A 490 31.64 13.23 13.30
N ASN A 491 32.63 12.97 14.17
CA ASN A 491 32.73 13.62 15.48
C ASN A 491 31.46 13.50 16.35
N GLU A 492 30.68 12.44 16.17
CA GLU A 492 29.41 12.18 16.87
C GLU A 492 29.22 10.66 17.08
N LYS A 493 28.22 10.21 17.86
CA LYS A 493 27.86 8.77 17.91
C LYS A 493 27.07 8.37 16.66
N MET A 494 27.05 7.09 16.31
CA MET A 494 26.05 6.52 15.40
C MET A 494 24.74 6.24 16.17
N PRO A 495 23.58 6.03 15.51
CA PRO A 495 22.41 5.46 16.17
C PRO A 495 22.75 4.10 16.78
N VAL A 496 21.90 3.62 17.69
CA VAL A 496 21.91 2.21 18.08
C VAL A 496 21.45 1.40 16.86
N ILE A 497 22.38 0.64 16.28
CA ILE A 497 22.16 -0.15 15.06
C ILE A 497 21.95 -1.61 15.47
N SER A 498 20.82 -2.19 15.05
CA SER A 498 20.50 -3.60 15.29
C SER A 498 19.96 -4.30 14.05
N PHE A 499 20.48 -5.50 13.82
CA PHE A 499 19.92 -6.48 12.91
C PHE A 499 19.62 -7.74 13.73
N ASP A 500 18.35 -8.13 13.85
CA ASP A 500 17.92 -9.35 14.56
C ASP A 500 17.23 -10.31 13.57
N LYS A 501 17.68 -11.56 13.51
CA LYS A 501 17.09 -12.64 12.68
C LYS A 501 17.04 -12.32 11.18
N CYS A 502 18.01 -11.57 10.68
CA CYS A 502 18.05 -11.17 9.27
C CYS A 502 18.92 -12.12 8.43
N ASN A 503 18.56 -12.27 7.16
CA ASN A 503 19.44 -12.82 6.13
C ASN A 503 20.10 -11.65 5.38
N LEU A 504 21.43 -11.62 5.34
CA LEU A 504 22.21 -10.47 4.87
C LEU A 504 23.24 -10.91 3.83
N MET A 505 23.61 -9.99 2.92
CA MET A 505 24.63 -10.21 1.89
C MET A 505 25.52 -8.98 1.71
N GLY A 506 26.53 -9.11 0.85
CA GLY A 506 27.39 -7.98 0.47
C GLY A 506 28.23 -7.47 1.64
N ILE A 507 28.42 -6.16 1.71
CA ILE A 507 29.25 -5.48 2.70
C ILE A 507 28.42 -4.44 3.46
N HIS A 508 28.58 -4.44 4.78
CA HIS A 508 28.14 -3.36 5.64
C HIS A 508 29.35 -2.49 6.00
N GLU A 509 29.34 -1.25 5.52
CA GLU A 509 30.40 -0.27 5.72
C GLU A 509 30.15 0.58 6.97
N TYR A 510 31.19 0.72 7.81
CA TYR A 510 31.22 1.60 8.97
C TYR A 510 32.31 2.64 8.78
N ALA A 511 31.88 3.84 8.38
CA ALA A 511 32.75 4.96 8.14
C ALA A 511 32.88 5.84 9.40
N TYR A 512 34.08 6.33 9.68
CA TYR A 512 34.35 7.20 10.84
C TYR A 512 35.39 8.26 10.50
N THR A 513 35.32 9.41 11.18
CA THR A 513 36.29 10.50 11.02
C THR A 513 36.54 11.32 12.28
N GLY A 514 37.67 12.03 12.32
CA GLY A 514 38.01 12.96 13.39
C GLY A 514 38.07 12.33 14.77
N ASN A 515 37.25 12.87 15.67
CA ASN A 515 37.14 12.54 17.09
C ASN A 515 36.01 11.54 17.38
N SER A 516 35.59 10.73 16.41
CA SER A 516 34.54 9.71 16.61
C SER A 516 34.81 8.78 17.80
N PHE A 517 36.08 8.56 18.15
CA PHE A 517 36.52 7.79 19.32
C PHE A 517 36.01 8.30 20.68
N LYS A 518 35.52 9.55 20.75
CA LYS A 518 34.96 10.12 21.99
C LYS A 518 33.53 9.62 22.28
N PHE A 519 32.92 8.92 21.33
CA PHE A 519 31.50 8.59 21.37
C PHE A 519 31.30 7.07 21.37
N PRO A 520 30.43 6.54 22.26
CA PRO A 520 30.12 5.13 22.25
C PRO A 520 29.26 4.79 21.02
N HIS A 521 29.71 3.81 20.23
CA HIS A 521 28.95 3.28 19.11
C HIS A 521 28.34 1.93 19.52
N ASN A 522 27.03 1.76 19.30
CA ASN A 522 26.31 0.54 19.66
C ASN A 522 25.80 -0.14 18.41
N VAL A 523 26.45 -1.25 18.02
CA VAL A 523 26.14 -1.98 16.80
C VAL A 523 26.05 -3.47 17.10
N SER A 524 24.96 -4.11 16.67
CA SER A 524 24.73 -5.53 16.92
C SER A 524 24.08 -6.26 15.73
N TYR A 525 24.51 -7.51 15.54
CA TYR A 525 23.92 -8.51 14.68
C TYR A 525 23.61 -9.74 15.53
N THR A 526 22.34 -10.11 15.62
CA THR A 526 21.87 -11.20 16.51
C THR A 526 21.06 -12.20 15.70
N ASN A 527 21.36 -13.49 15.81
CA ASN A 527 20.65 -14.55 15.08
C ASN A 527 20.65 -14.37 13.55
N CYS A 528 21.65 -13.69 12.99
CA CYS A 528 21.70 -13.38 11.56
C CYS A 528 22.47 -14.44 10.77
N GLN A 529 22.07 -14.59 9.50
CA GLN A 529 22.79 -15.38 8.51
C GLN A 529 23.42 -14.46 7.46
N PHE A 530 24.66 -14.78 7.04
CA PHE A 530 25.42 -13.99 6.08
C PHE A 530 25.75 -14.81 4.83
N ALA A 531 25.11 -14.48 3.71
CA ALA A 531 25.27 -15.18 2.45
C ALA A 531 26.66 -14.95 1.84
N LYS A 532 27.31 -16.05 1.42
CA LYS A 532 28.66 -16.05 0.82
C LYS A 532 29.76 -15.45 1.71
N LYS A 533 29.57 -15.39 3.03
CA LYS A 533 30.58 -14.87 3.97
C LYS A 533 31.12 -15.97 4.86
N ALA A 534 32.44 -15.99 4.99
CA ALA A 534 33.17 -16.96 5.80
C ALA A 534 33.58 -16.45 7.19
N SER A 535 33.48 -15.14 7.44
CA SER A 535 33.83 -14.53 8.72
C SER A 535 33.21 -13.14 8.87
N PRO A 536 33.12 -12.60 10.11
CA PRO A 536 32.77 -11.20 10.33
C PRO A 536 33.63 -10.21 9.53
N SER A 537 34.94 -10.47 9.42
CA SER A 537 35.87 -9.63 8.66
C SER A 537 35.63 -9.63 7.14
N ALA A 538 34.99 -10.67 6.61
CA ALA A 538 34.58 -10.71 5.20
C ALA A 538 33.30 -9.90 4.95
N PHE A 539 32.50 -9.61 5.98
CA PHE A 539 31.21 -8.91 5.89
C PHE A 539 31.31 -7.42 6.25
N ILE A 540 32.10 -7.11 7.29
CA ILE A 540 32.26 -5.74 7.80
C ILE A 540 33.42 -5.05 7.09
N GLN A 541 33.18 -3.83 6.62
CA GLN A 541 34.22 -2.93 6.13
C GLN A 541 34.30 -1.68 7.01
N TYR A 542 35.44 -1.48 7.66
CA TYR A 542 35.75 -0.21 8.32
C TYR A 542 36.40 0.77 7.34
N THR A 543 35.91 2.01 7.31
CA THR A 543 36.42 3.06 6.40
C THR A 543 36.77 4.33 7.17
N PRO A 544 38.02 4.52 7.63
CA PRO A 544 38.46 5.81 8.13
C PRO A 544 38.43 6.85 7.00
N SER A 545 37.98 8.07 7.28
CA SER A 545 37.87 9.14 6.27
C SER A 545 38.52 10.43 6.76
N GLY A 546 39.32 11.11 5.93
CA GLY A 546 40.08 12.30 6.36
C GLY A 546 41.02 12.00 7.53
N THR A 547 41.31 13.01 8.37
CA THR A 547 42.10 12.84 9.60
C THR A 547 41.28 12.09 10.64
N SER A 548 41.49 10.77 10.74
CA SER A 548 40.74 9.88 11.64
C SER A 548 41.63 9.28 12.71
N ASN A 549 41.16 9.26 13.96
CA ASN A 549 41.76 8.43 14.99
C ASN A 549 41.20 7.02 14.91
N THR A 550 42.06 6.00 14.86
CA THR A 550 41.66 4.58 14.74
C THR A 550 40.70 4.12 15.84
N GLY A 551 40.79 4.72 17.03
CA GLY A 551 39.86 4.48 18.15
C GLY A 551 38.39 4.84 17.87
N GLY A 552 38.10 5.54 16.76
CA GLY A 552 36.75 5.83 16.30
C GLY A 552 36.08 4.69 15.55
N GLN A 553 36.79 3.59 15.32
CA GLN A 553 36.21 2.36 14.80
C GLN A 553 35.17 1.82 15.79
N PRO A 554 33.93 1.51 15.35
CA PRO A 554 32.93 0.92 16.24
C PRO A 554 33.25 -0.55 16.53
N ALA A 555 33.11 -0.94 17.79
CA ALA A 555 33.05 -2.34 18.20
C ALA A 555 31.67 -2.92 17.82
N ILE A 556 31.65 -4.05 17.11
CA ILE A 556 30.42 -4.62 16.52
C ILE A 556 30.15 -5.99 17.12
N THR A 557 29.03 -6.13 17.82
CA THR A 557 28.64 -7.42 18.41
C THR A 557 28.00 -8.32 17.37
N PHE A 558 28.52 -9.54 17.22
CA PHE A 558 27.86 -10.65 16.56
C PHE A 558 27.48 -11.68 17.62
N HIS A 559 26.20 -12.06 17.66
CA HIS A 559 25.69 -13.03 18.62
C HIS A 559 24.82 -14.08 17.94
N ASN A 560 25.17 -15.35 18.13
CA ASN A 560 24.47 -16.49 17.53
C ASN A 560 24.28 -16.35 15.99
N CYS A 561 25.31 -15.85 15.33
CA CYS A 561 25.34 -15.61 13.88
C CYS A 561 25.96 -16.79 13.12
N ARG A 562 25.80 -16.82 11.79
CA ARG A 562 26.51 -17.79 10.94
C ARG A 562 26.74 -17.29 9.51
N GLY A 563 27.84 -17.71 8.91
CA GLY A 563 28.06 -17.66 7.47
C GLY A 563 27.30 -18.78 6.74
N ASN A 564 27.16 -18.68 5.42
CA ASN A 564 26.59 -19.72 4.57
C ASN A 564 27.56 -20.21 3.47
N ALA A 565 28.85 -19.90 3.59
CA ALA A 565 29.91 -20.35 2.66
C ALA A 565 30.80 -21.45 3.24
N ASP A 566 30.55 -21.91 4.47
CA ASP A 566 31.57 -22.55 5.28
C ASP A 566 31.54 -24.09 5.17
N THR A 567 32.67 -24.67 4.76
CA THR A 567 32.93 -26.12 4.78
C THR A 567 33.42 -26.64 6.15
N ARG A 568 33.75 -25.73 7.07
CA ARG A 568 34.22 -25.97 8.44
C ARG A 568 33.39 -25.13 9.41
N ALA A 569 33.17 -25.56 10.65
CA ALA A 569 32.39 -24.79 11.61
C ALA A 569 33.13 -23.48 11.97
N VAL A 570 32.66 -22.34 11.47
CA VAL A 570 33.17 -21.01 11.83
C VAL A 570 32.28 -20.39 12.90
N ILE A 571 32.89 -19.91 13.98
CA ILE A 571 32.19 -19.25 15.08
C ILE A 571 32.04 -17.76 14.78
N TRP A 572 30.81 -17.26 14.91
CA TRP A 572 30.43 -15.85 14.70
C TRP A 572 29.89 -15.19 15.98
N ASN A 573 30.38 -15.61 17.14
CA ASN A 573 29.99 -15.03 18.43
C ASN A 573 31.19 -14.24 19.00
N MET A 574 31.20 -12.93 18.78
CA MET A 574 32.29 -12.03 19.16
C MET A 574 31.86 -10.55 19.13
N VAL A 575 32.68 -9.65 19.68
CA VAL A 575 32.67 -8.21 19.48
C VAL A 575 33.78 -7.84 18.48
N TYR A 576 33.48 -7.85 17.20
CA TYR A 576 34.45 -7.56 16.13
C TYR A 576 34.99 -6.11 16.20
N GLY A 577 36.29 -5.94 15.97
CA GLY A 577 36.97 -4.64 15.93
C GLY A 577 37.29 -4.03 17.30
N TYR A 578 37.11 -4.79 18.39
CA TYR A 578 37.37 -4.34 19.75
C TYR A 578 38.84 -3.98 20.01
N ASP A 579 39.77 -4.59 19.28
CA ASP A 579 41.22 -4.37 19.43
C ASP A 579 41.67 -2.98 18.99
N LYS A 580 40.84 -2.32 18.16
CA LYS A 580 41.07 -0.96 17.67
C LYS A 580 40.13 0.08 18.29
N ALA A 581 38.91 -0.32 18.65
CA ALA A 581 37.94 0.58 19.26
C ALA A 581 38.49 1.19 20.56
N SER A 582 38.21 2.47 20.79
CA SER A 582 38.61 3.17 22.02
C SER A 582 38.02 2.53 23.29
N THR A 583 36.81 1.98 23.18
CA THR A 583 36.12 1.24 24.23
C THR A 583 35.30 0.10 23.61
N ALA A 584 35.36 -1.08 24.22
CA ALA A 584 34.51 -2.21 23.92
C ALA A 584 34.22 -3.00 25.21
N VAL A 585 33.02 -3.56 25.31
CA VAL A 585 32.66 -4.49 26.40
C VAL A 585 32.73 -5.90 25.84
N LEU A 586 33.60 -6.73 26.40
CA LEU A 586 33.84 -8.10 25.93
C LEU A 586 33.19 -9.13 26.84
N GLY A 587 32.77 -10.24 26.24
CA GLY A 587 32.23 -11.40 26.95
C GLY A 587 33.20 -12.58 26.91
N LYS A 588 33.11 -13.46 27.90
CA LYS A 588 33.65 -14.81 27.83
C LYS A 588 32.62 -15.73 27.20
N HIS A 589 33.08 -16.57 26.29
CA HIS A 589 32.28 -17.58 25.58
C HIS A 589 32.93 -18.94 25.74
N VAL A 590 32.12 -20.00 25.73
CA VAL A 590 32.61 -21.38 25.74
C VAL A 590 32.00 -22.13 24.57
N ILE A 591 32.84 -22.76 23.77
CA ILE A 591 32.43 -23.65 22.68
C ILE A 591 32.77 -25.10 23.02
N SER A 592 31.95 -26.03 22.55
CA SER A 592 32.23 -27.47 22.60
C SER A 592 32.54 -27.97 21.19
N ILE A 593 33.60 -28.76 21.04
CA ILE A 593 33.97 -29.37 19.75
C ILE A 593 33.88 -30.90 19.82
N LYS A 594 33.23 -31.49 18.81
CA LYS A 594 33.03 -32.94 18.61
C LYS A 594 32.92 -33.28 17.12
N GLY A 595 33.13 -34.55 16.78
CA GLY A 595 32.92 -35.07 15.43
C GLY A 595 31.45 -35.08 15.02
N ALA A 596 31.19 -35.37 13.75
CA ALA A 596 29.84 -35.38 13.17
C ALA A 596 28.88 -36.39 13.83
N ASP A 597 29.42 -37.41 14.48
CA ASP A 597 28.66 -38.42 15.23
C ASP A 597 28.50 -38.08 16.72
N GLY A 598 28.90 -36.87 17.13
CA GLY A 598 28.83 -36.40 18.51
C GLY A 598 29.88 -37.00 19.44
N LYS A 599 30.97 -37.57 18.90
CA LYS A 599 32.05 -38.22 19.66
C LYS A 599 33.39 -37.52 19.49
N PHE A 600 34.35 -37.82 20.36
CA PHE A 600 35.76 -37.48 20.12
C PHE A 600 36.30 -38.26 18.92
N PRO A 601 37.25 -37.67 18.15
CA PRO A 601 37.85 -38.36 17.02
C PRO A 601 38.61 -39.62 17.45
N ALA A 602 38.85 -40.54 16.51
CA ALA A 602 39.67 -41.73 16.68
C ALA A 602 40.35 -42.07 15.35
N ASN A 603 41.25 -43.05 15.32
CA ASN A 603 41.93 -43.54 14.13
C ASN A 603 42.67 -42.42 13.36
N ASN A 604 43.45 -41.59 14.07
CA ASN A 604 44.08 -40.37 13.54
C ASN A 604 43.08 -39.32 13.01
N GLY A 605 41.83 -39.38 13.45
CA GLY A 605 40.80 -38.43 13.09
C GLY A 605 41.04 -37.04 13.68
N THR A 606 40.50 -36.03 13.01
CA THR A 606 40.58 -34.63 13.42
C THR A 606 39.22 -33.97 13.37
N VAL A 607 38.92 -33.17 14.39
CA VAL A 607 37.76 -32.26 14.42
C VAL A 607 38.29 -30.84 14.37
N ALA A 608 37.78 -30.04 13.44
CA ALA A 608 38.36 -28.76 13.10
C ALA A 608 37.32 -27.64 13.30
N ILE A 609 37.72 -26.55 13.97
CA ILE A 609 36.90 -25.37 14.20
C ILE A 609 37.69 -24.10 13.89
N ASP A 610 36.96 -23.04 13.52
CA ASP A 610 37.51 -21.72 13.29
C ASP A 610 36.92 -20.76 14.32
N LEU A 611 37.77 -20.30 15.24
CA LEU A 611 37.40 -19.20 16.12
C LEU A 611 37.34 -17.88 15.35
N PRO A 612 36.65 -16.86 15.89
CA PRO A 612 36.69 -15.54 15.32
C PRO A 612 38.12 -14.99 15.32
N LEU A 613 38.52 -14.27 14.27
CA LEU A 613 39.83 -13.61 14.24
C LEU A 613 39.91 -12.62 15.42
N GLN A 614 41.07 -12.55 16.06
CA GLN A 614 41.36 -11.81 17.28
C GLN A 614 40.76 -12.37 18.57
N ALA A 615 40.01 -13.48 18.55
CA ALA A 615 39.60 -14.14 19.80
C ALA A 615 40.80 -14.44 20.70
N ILE A 616 40.61 -14.32 22.02
CA ILE A 616 41.64 -14.64 23.01
C ILE A 616 41.21 -15.91 23.74
N ILE A 617 41.87 -17.03 23.46
CA ILE A 617 41.63 -18.27 24.19
C ILE A 617 42.19 -18.09 25.60
N THR A 618 41.34 -18.36 26.57
CA THR A 618 41.65 -18.22 28.01
C THR A 618 41.78 -19.57 28.71
N LYS A 619 41.08 -20.59 28.19
CA LYS A 619 41.12 -21.93 28.78
C LYS A 619 40.77 -23.01 27.74
N VAL A 620 41.44 -24.15 27.82
CA VAL A 620 41.05 -25.38 27.10
C VAL A 620 40.86 -26.51 28.10
N THR A 621 39.70 -27.17 28.04
CA THR A 621 39.36 -28.30 28.91
C THR A 621 39.12 -29.55 28.08
N LEU A 622 39.82 -30.64 28.40
CA LEU A 622 39.59 -31.98 27.89
C LEU A 622 39.12 -32.85 29.04
N TYR A 623 37.96 -33.49 28.89
CA TYR A 623 37.37 -34.33 29.93
C TYR A 623 36.76 -35.59 29.35
N ALA A 624 36.95 -36.72 30.02
CA ALA A 624 36.18 -37.94 29.83
C ALA A 624 36.06 -38.68 31.17
N PRO A 625 34.87 -39.17 31.56
CA PRO A 625 34.74 -39.96 32.77
C PRO A 625 35.41 -41.34 32.61
N ALA A 626 35.90 -41.90 33.72
CA ALA A 626 36.36 -43.29 33.76
C ALA A 626 35.23 -44.24 33.33
N GLY A 627 35.57 -45.28 32.56
CA GLY A 627 34.61 -46.24 31.99
C GLY A 627 33.79 -45.71 30.82
N ALA A 628 34.10 -44.51 30.28
CA ALA A 628 33.45 -44.00 29.07
C ALA A 628 33.64 -44.90 27.83
N VAL A 629 34.73 -45.67 27.85
CA VAL A 629 35.13 -46.65 26.85
C VAL A 629 35.81 -47.83 27.58
N THR A 630 36.10 -48.93 26.89
CA THR A 630 36.59 -50.18 27.51
C THR A 630 38.06 -50.50 27.23
N GLU A 631 38.70 -49.72 26.37
CA GLU A 631 40.04 -49.95 25.85
C GLU A 631 41.10 -49.64 26.92
N ALA A 632 42.03 -50.58 27.10
CA ALA A 632 43.13 -50.47 28.05
C ALA A 632 44.40 -49.82 27.45
N ASP A 633 44.39 -49.53 26.15
CA ASP A 633 45.50 -48.88 25.45
C ASP A 633 45.57 -47.39 25.80
N SER A 634 46.74 -46.77 25.66
CA SER A 634 46.89 -45.33 25.85
C SER A 634 46.05 -44.57 24.82
N ALA A 635 45.57 -43.38 25.17
CA ALA A 635 44.82 -42.55 24.25
C ALA A 635 45.26 -41.10 24.35
N THR A 636 45.83 -40.55 23.28
CA THR A 636 46.27 -39.15 23.25
C THR A 636 45.29 -38.28 22.47
N PHE A 637 44.84 -37.19 23.09
CA PHE A 637 44.02 -36.17 22.46
C PHE A 637 44.69 -34.81 22.59
N THR A 638 44.88 -34.12 21.47
CA THR A 638 45.61 -32.85 21.43
C THR A 638 44.74 -31.76 20.81
N VAL A 639 44.59 -30.64 21.51
CA VAL A 639 44.02 -29.40 20.94
C VAL A 639 45.18 -28.52 20.52
N GLN A 640 45.26 -28.20 19.23
CA GLN A 640 46.36 -27.42 18.66
C GLN A 640 45.92 -26.52 17.50
N THR A 641 46.76 -25.55 17.13
CA THR A 641 46.55 -24.73 15.92
C THR A 641 46.83 -25.52 14.63
N THR A 642 46.52 -24.94 13.47
CA THR A 642 46.83 -25.54 12.14
C THR A 642 48.02 -24.88 11.44
N GLU A 643 48.85 -24.14 12.18
CA GLU A 643 50.10 -23.57 11.65
C GLU A 643 51.08 -24.67 11.22
N ALA A 644 52.06 -24.33 10.37
CA ALA A 644 53.08 -25.28 9.93
C ALA A 644 53.86 -25.91 11.10
N ALA A 645 54.02 -25.14 12.19
CA ALA A 645 54.42 -25.63 13.49
C ALA A 645 53.24 -25.45 14.47
N PRO A 646 52.39 -26.47 14.68
CA PRO A 646 51.23 -26.36 15.54
C PRO A 646 51.59 -25.98 16.97
N VAL A 647 50.85 -25.03 17.54
CA VAL A 647 50.93 -24.71 18.97
C VAL A 647 49.93 -25.60 19.70
N VAL A 648 50.42 -26.44 20.62
CA VAL A 648 49.58 -27.26 21.50
C VAL A 648 49.01 -26.38 22.61
N LEU A 649 47.68 -26.34 22.72
CA LEU A 649 46.96 -25.55 23.72
C LEU A 649 46.52 -26.39 24.92
N ALA A 650 46.24 -27.68 24.70
CA ALA A 650 46.03 -28.68 25.74
C ALA A 650 46.23 -30.08 25.17
N GLN A 651 46.63 -31.02 26.03
CA GLN A 651 46.78 -32.42 25.67
C GLN A 651 46.35 -33.32 26.82
N ALA A 652 45.56 -34.35 26.52
CA ALA A 652 45.24 -35.43 27.45
C ALA A 652 45.90 -36.72 26.95
N SER A 653 46.63 -37.41 27.83
CA SER A 653 47.32 -38.68 27.53
C SER A 653 47.17 -39.66 28.71
N PRO A 654 45.96 -40.17 29.02
CA PRO A 654 45.78 -41.26 29.98
C PRO A 654 46.56 -42.52 29.59
N ALA A 655 46.95 -43.29 30.60
CA ALA A 655 47.66 -44.56 30.41
C ALA A 655 46.77 -45.63 29.78
N ALA A 656 45.50 -45.71 30.18
CA ALA A 656 44.46 -46.48 29.53
C ALA A 656 43.28 -45.56 29.15
N HIS A 657 42.74 -45.70 27.94
CA HIS A 657 41.62 -44.87 27.47
C HIS A 657 40.39 -45.01 28.39
N SER A 658 40.19 -46.20 28.95
CA SER A 658 39.14 -46.50 29.93
C SER A 658 39.28 -45.76 31.26
N ASP A 659 40.47 -45.26 31.63
CA ASP A 659 40.67 -44.53 32.88
C ASP A 659 39.98 -43.14 32.87
N GLY A 660 39.60 -42.65 31.69
CA GLY A 660 39.14 -41.28 31.52
C GLY A 660 40.27 -40.27 31.69
N PHE A 661 39.92 -38.98 31.67
CA PHE A 661 40.89 -37.89 31.84
C PHE A 661 40.18 -36.60 32.23
N GLN A 662 40.91 -35.72 32.91
CA GLN A 662 40.48 -34.34 33.17
C GLN A 662 41.70 -33.43 33.08
N VAL A 663 41.80 -32.68 31.99
CA VAL A 663 42.85 -31.69 31.74
C VAL A 663 42.18 -30.33 31.58
N SER A 664 42.73 -29.31 32.22
CA SER A 664 42.22 -27.94 32.16
C SER A 664 43.41 -27.00 32.14
N GLU A 665 43.76 -26.52 30.96
CA GLU A 665 44.89 -25.61 30.75
C GLU A 665 44.37 -24.18 30.65
N GLU A 666 44.85 -23.31 31.53
CA GLU A 666 44.68 -21.86 31.40
C GLU A 666 45.72 -21.37 30.40
N VAL A 667 45.26 -20.67 29.36
CA VAL A 667 46.11 -20.20 28.26
C VAL A 667 45.85 -18.72 28.02
N LEU A 668 46.85 -18.00 27.53
CA LEU A 668 46.66 -16.67 26.95
C LEU A 668 47.11 -16.73 25.50
N PHE A 669 46.20 -17.15 24.63
CA PHE A 669 46.50 -17.35 23.23
C PHE A 669 45.65 -16.45 22.34
N VAL A 670 46.28 -15.51 21.64
CA VAL A 670 45.61 -14.55 20.77
C VAL A 670 45.55 -15.09 19.34
N CYS A 671 44.34 -15.23 18.80
CA CYS A 671 44.09 -15.65 17.43
C CYS A 671 44.32 -14.50 16.43
N ASP A 672 45.54 -13.94 16.37
CA ASP A 672 45.90 -12.76 15.57
C ASP A 672 46.20 -13.05 14.08
N SER A 673 46.11 -14.31 13.63
CA SER A 673 46.22 -14.72 12.23
C SER A 673 45.17 -15.76 11.82
N GLU A 674 45.02 -15.96 10.52
CA GLU A 674 44.13 -16.98 9.94
C GLU A 674 44.50 -18.40 10.38
N GLU A 675 45.78 -18.68 10.54
CA GLU A 675 46.28 -20.00 10.94
C GLU A 675 46.11 -20.24 12.44
N LYS A 676 46.25 -19.19 13.25
CA LYS A 676 46.11 -19.26 14.72
C LYS A 676 44.65 -19.36 15.19
N ARG A 677 43.70 -18.82 14.42
CA ARG A 677 42.27 -18.96 14.74
C ARG A 677 41.70 -20.33 14.37
N LYS A 678 42.41 -21.09 13.53
CA LYS A 678 42.04 -22.43 13.09
C LYS A 678 42.56 -23.45 14.11
N LEU A 679 41.64 -24.03 14.88
CA LEU A 679 41.96 -25.02 15.91
C LEU A 679 41.49 -26.40 15.51
N GLN A 680 42.24 -27.41 15.95
CA GLN A 680 41.92 -28.80 15.72
C GLN A 680 42.06 -29.62 17.00
N LEU A 681 41.07 -30.48 17.25
CA LEU A 681 41.17 -31.60 18.18
C LEU A 681 41.61 -32.83 17.39
N VAL A 682 42.78 -33.35 17.71
CA VAL A 682 43.43 -34.46 17.01
C VAL A 682 43.48 -35.67 17.93
N ALA A 683 43.06 -36.82 17.41
CA ALA A 683 43.30 -38.11 18.05
C ALA A 683 44.67 -38.65 17.65
N GLY A 684 45.46 -39.09 18.64
CA GLY A 684 46.73 -39.76 18.40
C GLY A 684 46.55 -41.10 17.69
N ALA A 685 47.66 -41.63 17.16
CA ALA A 685 47.69 -42.94 16.52
C ALA A 685 47.37 -44.10 17.49
N ASP A 686 47.45 -43.83 18.79
CA ASP A 686 47.09 -44.74 19.89
C ASP A 686 45.58 -44.82 20.14
N VAL A 687 44.78 -43.89 19.59
CA VAL A 687 43.32 -43.86 19.76
C VAL A 687 42.62 -44.68 18.69
N SER A 688 42.20 -45.90 19.00
CA SER A 688 41.48 -46.80 18.08
C SER A 688 39.95 -46.64 18.10
N ASN A 689 39.38 -46.16 19.22
CA ASN A 689 37.95 -46.11 19.45
C ASN A 689 37.43 -44.69 19.73
N PHE A 690 36.21 -44.40 19.25
CA PHE A 690 35.54 -43.12 19.46
C PHE A 690 35.01 -43.03 20.89
N ASN A 691 35.20 -41.89 21.56
CA ASN A 691 34.67 -41.67 22.90
C ASN A 691 33.41 -40.77 22.87
N PRO A 692 32.21 -41.30 23.16
CA PRO A 692 30.96 -40.54 23.10
C PRO A 692 30.74 -39.62 24.33
N LEU A 693 31.35 -39.93 25.47
CA LEU A 693 31.17 -39.19 26.73
C LEU A 693 32.23 -38.10 26.93
N ALA A 694 33.25 -38.03 26.06
CA ALA A 694 34.28 -37.02 26.14
C ALA A 694 33.77 -35.61 25.76
N LEU A 695 34.39 -34.59 26.35
CA LEU A 695 34.12 -33.17 26.19
C LEU A 695 35.42 -32.42 25.91
N CYS A 696 35.40 -31.59 24.86
CA CYS A 696 36.44 -30.61 24.59
C CYS A 696 35.79 -29.24 24.63
N LEU A 697 36.13 -28.44 25.63
CA LEU A 697 35.59 -27.10 25.83
C LEU A 697 36.71 -26.07 25.64
N ILE A 698 36.44 -25.02 24.87
CA ILE A 698 37.38 -23.91 24.64
C ILE A 698 36.70 -22.64 25.12
N GLU A 699 37.25 -22.02 26.16
CA GLU A 699 36.84 -20.70 26.66
C GLU A 699 37.65 -19.62 25.95
N TYR A 700 36.97 -18.64 25.36
CA TYR A 700 37.60 -17.50 24.73
C TYR A 700 36.91 -16.18 25.08
N ILE A 701 37.67 -15.10 25.09
CA ILE A 701 37.16 -13.73 25.07
C ILE A 701 36.99 -13.35 23.61
N GLY A 702 35.79 -12.92 23.26
CA GLY A 702 35.38 -12.67 21.89
C GLY A 702 34.49 -11.48 21.78
#